data_AF-A0A844MYJ7-F1
#
_entry.id   AF-A0A844MYJ7-F1
#
_cell.length_a   1.000
_cell.length_b   1.000
_cell.length_c   1.000
_cell.angle_alpha   90.00
_cell.angle_beta   90.00
_cell.angle_gamma   90.00
#
_symmetry.space_group_name_H-M   'P 1'
#
loop_
_entity.id
_entity.type
_entity.pdbx_description
1 polymer ?
#
loop_
_entity_poly.entity_id
_entity_poly.type
_entity_poly.pdbx_seq_one_letter_code
_entity_poly.pdbx_strand_id
1 'polypeptide(L)'
;MNFLKTIALLSFLTALFTIIGYLVMDNIIGAIIGLFIASAITFFTWFYADKIVLEAYRVQVPTRTQIEVLKPIVETLCYRANLPLPKIYVIPTPMANAFATGRNPDNSAIAVTEGLIKLLSTDELEAVLAHELCHIKNRDTLTQTIAATLAGAISIMANMIYQYLWSFRGWRNSPIRLGGSLLTVLLAPISATIIQMTISRTREYAADRGAAYLTGNPRALANALERITNNSKITSANNACFAPLLIVNPFQDKSIYALFSTHPPVEARVRQLLKIQSEVKNQFMAIKKSPLLRQKQTITSIAISLSALGVAYAPLPGLQQTVAIVSGTELQAPLQELATQFQQKNPNIKIELKFQGSQDIVNNYIDTKNEQKSTILIPASSEFLDELRQRYTTQNNSDPFLESPQPIAKTLLVGVAWSERGKVLFPNGRFSWQRVEQAMQAPNWQAIGGQKDWGSFDFMMTDPSRSNSGQVTLSLWSLSKFGGNNPNNVNFSNPTVSSLFGTIKRSVYQPPRSTDILLQEFIARAPNDADVATVYESLALSRWQQSSKNQGKPYQIYYLDPTIETVATAVILRQNVDAATASAAKSFISYLREPEQQKVFVQHGFRPAIDGVNLQGVANSPWNQNIPGVELNPSVKAVPVPKAQIQAEIQRIWQRAN
;
A
#
# COMPACT_ATOMS: atom_id res chain seq x y z
N MET A 1 2.47 -12.98 -2.99
CA MET A 1 3.25 -13.78 -3.97
C MET A 1 4.20 -14.80 -3.30
N ASN A 2 5.08 -14.42 -2.36
CA ASN A 2 6.10 -15.31 -1.76
C ASN A 2 5.54 -16.65 -1.21
N PHE A 3 4.39 -16.60 -0.54
CA PHE A 3 3.74 -17.77 0.06
C PHE A 3 3.40 -18.85 -0.98
N LEU A 4 2.80 -18.49 -2.12
CA LEU A 4 2.47 -19.42 -3.20
C LEU A 4 3.71 -20.09 -3.82
N LYS A 5 4.80 -19.33 -4.03
CA LYS A 5 6.08 -19.89 -4.47
C LYS A 5 6.65 -20.89 -3.46
N THR A 6 6.55 -20.58 -2.16
CA THR A 6 7.07 -21.42 -1.09
C THR A 6 6.26 -22.72 -0.97
N ILE A 7 4.92 -22.65 -1.07
CA ILE A 7 4.05 -23.83 -1.14
C ILE A 7 4.38 -24.68 -2.37
N ALA A 8 4.44 -24.09 -3.57
CA ALA A 8 4.72 -24.84 -4.80
C ALA A 8 6.06 -25.59 -4.74
N LEU A 9 7.09 -24.98 -4.14
CA LEU A 9 8.39 -25.61 -3.91
C LEU A 9 8.31 -26.81 -2.95
N LEU A 10 7.59 -26.67 -1.83
CA LEU A 10 7.42 -27.74 -0.85
C LEU A 10 6.57 -28.90 -1.40
N SER A 11 5.52 -28.60 -2.17
CA SER A 11 4.70 -29.61 -2.86
C SER A 11 5.50 -30.36 -3.93
N PHE A 12 6.31 -29.66 -4.74
CA PHE A 12 7.20 -30.30 -5.71
C PHE A 12 8.22 -31.23 -5.03
N LEU A 13 8.83 -30.78 -3.93
CA LEU A 13 9.76 -31.60 -3.17
C LEU A 13 9.10 -32.84 -2.56
N THR A 14 7.87 -32.68 -2.07
CA THR A 14 7.07 -33.79 -1.52
C THR A 14 6.78 -34.85 -2.57
N ALA A 15 6.41 -34.45 -3.78
CA ALA A 15 6.27 -35.37 -4.91
C ALA A 15 7.62 -36.05 -5.26
N LEU A 16 8.72 -35.29 -5.33
CA LEU A 16 10.04 -35.81 -5.67
C LEU A 16 10.51 -36.91 -4.71
N PHE A 17 10.45 -36.67 -3.40
CA PHE A 17 10.82 -37.68 -2.39
C PHE A 17 9.90 -38.91 -2.39
N THR A 18 8.60 -38.72 -2.64
CA THR A 18 7.63 -39.83 -2.77
C THR A 18 7.97 -40.72 -3.97
N ILE A 19 8.29 -40.11 -5.12
CA ILE A 19 8.70 -40.81 -6.35
C ILE A 19 10.05 -41.52 -6.15
N ILE A 20 11.03 -40.87 -5.51
CA ILE A 20 12.33 -41.49 -5.20
C ILE A 20 12.16 -42.67 -4.25
N GLY A 21 11.36 -42.54 -3.19
CA GLY A 21 11.07 -43.63 -2.26
C GLY A 21 10.45 -44.84 -2.95
N TYR A 22 9.50 -44.62 -3.87
CA TYR A 22 8.94 -45.66 -4.73
C TYR A 22 10.03 -46.32 -5.60
N LEU A 23 10.81 -45.54 -6.35
CA LEU A 23 11.83 -46.05 -7.28
C LEU A 23 13.03 -46.74 -6.61
N VAL A 24 13.34 -46.40 -5.36
CA VAL A 24 14.47 -47.00 -4.62
C VAL A 24 14.10 -48.33 -3.96
N MET A 25 12.81 -48.54 -3.62
CA MET A 25 12.33 -49.77 -2.96
C MET A 25 11.44 -50.64 -3.86
N ASP A 26 11.11 -50.16 -5.07
CA ASP A 26 10.25 -50.81 -6.07
C ASP A 26 8.84 -51.19 -5.56
N ASN A 27 8.30 -50.41 -4.62
CA ASN A 27 6.99 -50.68 -4.02
C ASN A 27 6.34 -49.46 -3.35
N ILE A 28 5.04 -49.58 -3.03
CA ILE A 28 4.24 -48.52 -2.39
C ILE A 28 4.65 -48.18 -0.95
N ILE A 29 5.28 -49.11 -0.22
CA ILE A 29 5.80 -48.84 1.13
C ILE A 29 6.96 -47.85 1.03
N GLY A 30 7.82 -47.97 0.01
CA GLY A 30 8.83 -46.97 -0.33
C GLY A 30 8.24 -45.59 -0.64
N ALA A 31 7.11 -45.54 -1.36
CA ALA A 31 6.40 -44.28 -1.60
C ALA A 31 5.91 -43.64 -0.29
N ILE A 32 5.34 -44.43 0.62
CA ILE A 32 4.85 -43.97 1.94
C ILE A 32 6.02 -43.48 2.81
N ILE A 33 7.15 -44.19 2.81
CA ILE A 33 8.38 -43.77 3.51
C ILE A 33 8.92 -42.45 2.93
N GLY A 34 8.96 -42.32 1.60
CA GLY A 34 9.35 -41.09 0.91
C GLY A 34 8.45 -39.90 1.26
N LEU A 35 7.13 -40.10 1.26
CA LEU A 35 6.14 -39.09 1.65
C LEU A 35 6.29 -38.67 3.11
N PHE A 36 6.54 -39.62 4.03
CA PHE A 36 6.76 -39.33 5.45
C PHE A 36 8.04 -38.52 5.66
N ILE A 37 9.15 -38.92 5.03
CA ILE A 37 10.43 -38.19 5.06
C ILE A 37 10.25 -36.77 4.51
N ALA A 38 9.55 -36.60 3.40
CA ALA A 38 9.32 -35.27 2.80
C ALA A 38 8.43 -34.37 3.65
N SER A 39 7.42 -34.95 4.30
CA SER A 39 6.54 -34.24 5.23
C SER A 39 7.31 -33.77 6.47
N ALA A 40 8.18 -34.62 7.02
CA ALA A 40 9.07 -34.26 8.13
C ALA A 40 10.07 -33.16 7.72
N ILE A 41 10.76 -33.30 6.58
CA ILE A 41 11.68 -32.28 6.05
C ILE A 41 10.96 -30.95 5.84
N THR A 42 9.76 -30.96 5.26
CA THR A 42 8.92 -29.77 5.05
C THR A 42 8.58 -29.09 6.37
N PHE A 43 8.10 -29.86 7.36
CA PHE A 43 7.74 -29.36 8.68
C PHE A 43 8.94 -28.75 9.43
N PHE A 44 10.05 -29.48 9.51
CA PHE A 44 11.26 -28.97 10.17
C PHE A 44 11.85 -27.76 9.44
N THR A 45 11.87 -27.76 8.11
CA THR A 45 12.35 -26.60 7.33
C THR A 45 11.52 -25.35 7.63
N TRP A 46 10.18 -25.46 7.71
CA TRP A 46 9.32 -24.31 8.01
C TRP A 46 9.60 -23.66 9.38
N PHE A 47 9.95 -24.45 10.40
CA PHE A 47 10.17 -23.95 11.76
C PHE A 47 11.64 -23.74 12.16
N TYR A 48 12.61 -24.33 11.46
CA TYR A 48 14.02 -24.39 11.86
C TYR A 48 15.03 -24.04 10.74
N ALA A 49 14.62 -23.67 9.51
CA ALA A 49 15.57 -23.34 8.44
C ALA A 49 16.53 -22.20 8.80
N ASP A 50 16.09 -21.23 9.61
CA ASP A 50 16.92 -20.18 10.20
C ASP A 50 18.11 -20.78 10.99
N LYS A 51 17.83 -21.69 11.91
CA LYS A 51 18.84 -22.42 12.71
C LYS A 51 19.73 -23.32 11.86
N ILE A 52 19.16 -24.02 10.86
CA ILE A 52 19.91 -24.91 9.98
C ILE A 52 20.97 -24.14 9.19
N VAL A 53 20.64 -22.97 8.65
CA VAL A 53 21.61 -22.11 7.94
C VAL A 53 22.67 -21.55 8.89
N LEU A 54 22.28 -21.07 10.07
CA LEU A 54 23.21 -20.54 11.06
C LEU A 54 24.23 -21.60 11.54
N GLU A 55 23.77 -22.83 11.80
CA GLU A 55 24.63 -23.96 12.16
C GLU A 55 25.51 -24.42 10.99
N ALA A 56 24.98 -24.45 9.76
CA ALA A 56 25.74 -24.82 8.56
C ALA A 56 26.89 -23.86 8.22
N TYR A 57 26.84 -22.62 8.73
CA TYR A 57 27.94 -21.65 8.69
C TYR A 57 28.75 -21.57 10.00
N ARG A 58 28.41 -22.35 11.04
CA ARG A 58 29.04 -22.34 12.37
C ARG A 58 29.16 -20.93 12.97
N VAL A 59 28.04 -20.20 12.94
CA VAL A 59 28.00 -18.84 13.49
C VAL A 59 28.35 -18.80 14.98
N GLN A 60 28.96 -17.70 15.39
CA GLN A 60 29.32 -17.41 16.78
C GLN A 60 28.67 -16.11 17.24
N VAL A 61 28.44 -15.99 18.55
CA VAL A 61 28.06 -14.72 19.18
C VAL A 61 29.23 -13.75 19.01
N PRO A 62 29.02 -12.50 18.54
CA PRO A 62 30.11 -11.58 18.30
C PRO A 62 30.89 -11.27 19.58
N THR A 63 32.22 -11.24 19.48
CA THR A 63 33.08 -10.79 20.58
C THR A 63 32.83 -9.32 20.92
N ARG A 64 33.29 -8.87 22.10
CA ARG A 64 33.05 -7.49 22.58
C ARG A 64 33.45 -6.41 21.55
N THR A 65 34.62 -6.54 20.94
CA THR A 65 35.10 -5.58 19.92
C THR A 65 34.30 -5.66 18.61
N GLN A 66 33.82 -6.85 18.23
CA GLN A 66 32.96 -7.02 17.04
C GLN A 66 31.56 -6.44 17.26
N ILE A 67 30.94 -6.63 18.44
CA ILE A 67 29.61 -6.07 18.73
C ILE A 67 29.67 -4.55 18.91
N GLU A 68 30.75 -3.99 19.46
CA GLU A 68 30.97 -2.54 19.58
C GLU A 68 31.04 -1.84 18.20
N VAL A 69 31.51 -2.53 17.15
CA VAL A 69 31.46 -2.04 15.75
C VAL A 69 30.10 -2.29 15.10
N LEU A 70 29.58 -3.52 15.16
CA LEU A 70 28.40 -3.92 14.38
C LEU A 70 27.09 -3.36 14.93
N LYS A 71 26.92 -3.33 16.26
CA LYS A 71 25.64 -3.01 16.88
C LYS A 71 25.15 -1.58 16.59
N PRO A 72 25.96 -0.50 16.73
CA PRO A 72 25.48 0.85 16.45
C PRO A 72 25.06 1.04 14.99
N ILE A 73 25.75 0.38 14.06
CA ILE A 73 25.43 0.39 12.63
C ILE A 73 24.07 -0.27 12.39
N VAL A 74 23.86 -1.50 12.89
CA VAL A 74 22.59 -2.22 12.71
C VAL A 74 21.43 -1.51 13.43
N GLU A 75 21.63 -0.97 14.63
CA GLU A 75 20.60 -0.18 15.33
C GLU A 75 20.20 1.07 14.55
N THR A 76 21.17 1.81 14.01
CA THR A 76 20.93 3.01 13.17
C THR A 76 20.16 2.66 11.90
N LEU A 77 20.54 1.57 11.23
CA LEU A 77 19.88 1.12 10.00
C LEU A 77 18.48 0.57 10.27
N CYS A 78 18.27 -0.20 11.34
CA CYS A 78 16.94 -0.67 11.76
C CYS A 78 16.01 0.50 12.07
N TYR A 79 16.50 1.54 12.77
CA TYR A 79 15.73 2.76 13.03
C TYR A 79 15.34 3.47 11.73
N ARG A 80 16.30 3.74 10.82
CA ARG A 80 16.03 4.34 9.50
C ARG A 80 15.06 3.48 8.65
N ALA A 81 15.13 2.16 8.77
CA ALA A 81 14.33 1.21 8.01
C ALA A 81 12.93 0.95 8.59
N ASN A 82 12.68 1.32 9.85
CA ASN A 82 11.56 0.86 10.67
C ASN A 82 11.49 -0.67 10.78
N LEU A 83 12.53 -1.27 11.37
CA LEU A 83 12.64 -2.70 11.65
C LEU A 83 12.96 -2.96 13.14
N PRO A 84 12.51 -4.08 13.71
CA PRO A 84 13.08 -4.59 14.96
C PRO A 84 14.56 -4.94 14.78
N LEU A 85 15.31 -5.02 15.88
CA LEU A 85 16.74 -5.34 15.85
C LEU A 85 16.95 -6.86 15.60
N PRO A 86 17.58 -7.29 14.48
CA PRO A 86 17.88 -8.68 14.24
C PRO A 86 18.98 -9.18 15.18
N LYS A 87 19.07 -10.51 15.35
CA LYS A 87 20.22 -11.12 16.04
C LYS A 87 21.48 -10.98 15.18
N ILE A 88 22.53 -10.40 15.74
CA ILE A 88 23.82 -10.20 15.07
C ILE A 88 24.74 -11.39 15.40
N TYR A 89 25.33 -12.00 14.37
CA TYR A 89 26.27 -13.10 14.49
C TYR A 89 27.54 -12.87 13.66
N VAL A 90 28.65 -13.49 14.07
CA VAL A 90 29.91 -13.49 13.31
C VAL A 90 30.24 -14.92 12.84
N ILE A 91 30.69 -15.05 11.60
CA ILE A 91 31.20 -16.30 11.03
C ILE A 91 32.74 -16.27 11.10
N PRO A 92 33.40 -17.25 11.76
CA PRO A 92 34.85 -17.30 11.94
C PRO A 92 35.57 -17.75 10.65
N THR A 93 35.51 -16.95 9.59
CA THR A 93 36.15 -17.21 8.30
C THR A 93 36.78 -15.95 7.70
N PRO A 94 37.97 -16.04 7.06
CA PRO A 94 38.60 -14.91 6.37
C PRO A 94 37.96 -14.58 5.01
N MET A 95 37.03 -15.40 4.49
CA MET A 95 36.29 -15.07 3.27
C MET A 95 35.30 -13.94 3.57
N ALA A 96 35.44 -12.78 2.93
CA ALA A 96 34.51 -11.66 3.11
C ALA A 96 33.11 -12.00 2.56
N ASN A 97 32.08 -11.98 3.41
CA ASN A 97 30.68 -12.11 3.00
C ASN A 97 29.68 -11.77 4.13
N ALA A 98 28.40 -11.68 3.78
CA ALA A 98 27.26 -11.54 4.71
C ALA A 98 26.03 -12.31 4.20
N PHE A 99 25.09 -12.59 5.10
CA PHE A 99 23.71 -12.96 4.75
C PHE A 99 22.71 -12.61 5.86
N ALA A 100 21.46 -12.36 5.49
CA ALA A 100 20.29 -12.34 6.37
C ALA A 100 19.50 -13.66 6.35
N THR A 101 18.90 -14.02 7.48
CA THR A 101 17.93 -15.12 7.58
C THR A 101 16.81 -14.78 8.57
N GLY A 102 15.73 -15.56 8.58
CA GLY A 102 14.59 -15.37 9.48
C GLY A 102 13.24 -15.76 8.88
N ARG A 103 12.22 -15.85 9.74
CA ARG A 103 10.84 -16.16 9.35
C ARG A 103 9.97 -14.93 9.12
N ASN A 104 10.23 -13.86 9.86
CA ASN A 104 9.64 -12.52 9.74
C ASN A 104 10.64 -11.51 10.34
N PRO A 105 10.42 -10.18 10.24
CA PRO A 105 11.34 -9.20 10.80
C PRO A 105 11.63 -9.42 12.30
N ASP A 106 10.61 -9.78 13.07
CA ASP A 106 10.66 -10.00 14.52
C ASP A 106 11.47 -11.25 14.91
N ASN A 107 11.64 -12.19 13.98
CA ASN A 107 12.40 -13.44 14.13
C ASN A 107 13.45 -13.52 13.01
N SER A 108 14.36 -12.55 13.00
CA SER A 108 15.43 -12.41 12.01
C SER A 108 16.83 -12.37 12.61
N ALA A 109 17.82 -12.66 11.78
CA ALA A 109 19.24 -12.67 12.11
C ALA A 109 20.08 -12.22 10.91
N ILE A 110 21.22 -11.59 11.19
CA ILE A 110 22.25 -11.24 10.21
C ILE A 110 23.56 -11.88 10.65
N ALA A 111 24.23 -12.56 9.72
CA ALA A 111 25.55 -13.13 9.92
C ALA A 111 26.55 -12.43 8.99
N VAL A 112 27.66 -11.94 9.56
CA VAL A 112 28.78 -11.33 8.82
C VAL A 112 30.05 -12.13 9.08
N THR A 113 30.94 -12.24 8.09
CA THR A 113 32.21 -12.94 8.29
C THR A 113 33.27 -12.04 8.92
N GLU A 114 34.22 -12.61 9.67
CA GLU A 114 35.40 -11.86 10.12
C GLU A 114 36.16 -11.23 8.96
N GLY A 115 36.25 -11.93 7.82
CA GLY A 115 36.84 -11.40 6.60
C GLY A 115 36.16 -10.12 6.12
N LEU A 116 34.83 -10.01 6.24
CA LEU A 116 34.09 -8.81 5.85
C LEU A 116 34.42 -7.63 6.77
N ILE A 117 34.36 -7.85 8.09
CA ILE A 117 34.64 -6.84 9.12
C ILE A 117 36.08 -6.30 8.99
N LYS A 118 37.03 -7.14 8.56
CA LYS A 118 38.44 -6.78 8.39
C LYS A 118 38.77 -6.18 7.01
N LEU A 119 37.92 -6.37 5.99
CA LEU A 119 38.15 -5.93 4.60
C LEU A 119 37.49 -4.59 4.26
N LEU A 120 36.31 -4.32 4.83
CA LEU A 120 35.50 -3.15 4.49
C LEU A 120 35.72 -1.98 5.45
N SER A 121 35.69 -0.76 4.91
CA SER A 121 35.53 0.45 5.72
C SER A 121 34.13 0.54 6.34
N THR A 122 33.94 1.43 7.33
CA THR A 122 32.67 1.58 8.05
C THR A 122 31.48 1.85 7.11
N ASP A 123 31.62 2.77 6.15
CA ASP A 123 30.61 3.05 5.12
C ASP A 123 30.28 1.82 4.27
N GLU A 124 31.30 1.07 3.86
CA GLU A 124 31.16 -0.13 3.02
C GLU A 124 30.47 -1.26 3.81
N LEU A 125 30.77 -1.39 5.11
CA LEU A 125 30.11 -2.34 6.02
C LEU A 125 28.67 -1.92 6.36
N GLU A 126 28.41 -0.64 6.59
CA GLU A 126 27.05 -0.09 6.73
C GLU A 126 26.23 -0.38 5.47
N ALA A 127 26.81 -0.19 4.28
CA ALA A 127 26.14 -0.43 3.01
C ALA A 127 25.81 -1.91 2.77
N VAL A 128 26.67 -2.84 3.18
CA VAL A 128 26.37 -4.29 3.12
C VAL A 128 25.31 -4.68 4.16
N LEU A 129 25.42 -4.20 5.41
CA LEU A 129 24.40 -4.45 6.44
C LEU A 129 23.03 -3.87 6.04
N ALA A 130 23.00 -2.74 5.35
CA ALA A 130 21.79 -2.13 4.80
C ALA A 130 21.15 -2.99 3.68
N HIS A 131 21.96 -3.70 2.88
CA HIS A 131 21.49 -4.65 1.87
C HIS A 131 20.80 -5.86 2.53
N GLU A 132 21.44 -6.46 3.54
CA GLU A 132 20.87 -7.57 4.32
C GLU A 132 19.58 -7.19 5.06
N LEU A 133 19.54 -5.99 5.65
CA LEU A 133 18.33 -5.44 6.28
C LEU A 133 17.20 -5.19 5.27
N CYS A 134 17.51 -4.86 4.01
CA CYS A 134 16.50 -4.76 2.96
C CYS A 134 15.85 -6.12 2.63
N HIS A 135 16.58 -7.24 2.68
CA HIS A 135 15.97 -8.57 2.56
C HIS A 135 15.02 -8.88 3.73
N ILE A 136 15.45 -8.61 4.97
CA ILE A 136 14.59 -8.76 6.17
C ILE A 136 13.30 -7.92 6.01
N LYS A 137 13.41 -6.68 5.54
CA LYS A 137 12.26 -5.79 5.26
C LYS A 137 11.34 -6.34 4.16
N ASN A 138 11.91 -6.84 3.06
CA ASN A 138 11.17 -7.33 1.90
C ASN A 138 10.53 -8.73 2.13
N ARG A 139 10.81 -9.37 3.27
CA ARG A 139 10.30 -10.71 3.66
C ARG A 139 10.60 -11.78 2.60
N ASP A 140 11.78 -11.71 2.00
CA ASP A 140 12.30 -12.73 1.08
C ASP A 140 13.31 -13.68 1.74
N THR A 141 13.94 -13.28 2.86
CA THR A 141 14.83 -14.11 3.69
C THR A 141 14.27 -15.50 3.97
N LEU A 142 13.00 -15.62 4.37
CA LEU A 142 12.36 -16.91 4.62
C LEU A 142 12.36 -17.80 3.36
N THR A 143 11.94 -17.24 2.22
CA THR A 143 11.85 -17.96 0.95
C THR A 143 13.24 -18.35 0.43
N GLN A 144 14.25 -17.48 0.58
CA GLN A 144 15.66 -17.78 0.29
C GLN A 144 16.21 -18.90 1.19
N THR A 145 16.06 -18.75 2.52
CA THR A 145 16.55 -19.70 3.55
C THR A 145 15.94 -21.10 3.36
N ILE A 146 14.62 -21.18 3.07
CA ILE A 146 13.95 -22.44 2.75
C ILE A 146 14.60 -23.08 1.51
N ALA A 147 14.67 -22.40 0.36
CA ALA A 147 15.19 -23.03 -0.86
C ALA A 147 16.65 -23.49 -0.75
N ALA A 148 17.49 -22.71 -0.05
CA ALA A 148 18.87 -23.09 0.21
C ALA A 148 18.97 -24.32 1.13
N THR A 149 18.11 -24.41 2.16
CA THR A 149 17.99 -25.57 3.05
C THR A 149 17.53 -26.81 2.30
N LEU A 150 16.54 -26.69 1.42
CA LEU A 150 16.02 -27.80 0.62
C LEU A 150 17.06 -28.28 -0.42
N ALA A 151 17.77 -27.38 -1.08
CA ALA A 151 18.88 -27.74 -1.98
C ALA A 151 20.04 -28.39 -1.22
N GLY A 152 20.29 -27.98 0.03
CA GLY A 152 21.19 -28.66 0.97
C GLY A 152 20.76 -30.11 1.23
N ALA A 153 19.50 -30.32 1.60
CA ALA A 153 18.94 -31.65 1.84
C ALA A 153 19.02 -32.55 0.59
N ILE A 154 18.69 -32.03 -0.60
CA ILE A 154 18.81 -32.79 -1.86
C ILE A 154 20.27 -33.14 -2.16
N SER A 155 21.22 -32.22 -1.92
CA SER A 155 22.65 -32.46 -2.15
C SER A 155 23.24 -33.51 -1.19
N ILE A 156 22.82 -33.48 0.07
CA ILE A 156 23.15 -34.53 1.06
C ILE A 156 22.56 -35.88 0.62
N MET A 157 21.29 -35.91 0.22
CA MET A 157 20.63 -37.13 -0.29
C MET A 157 21.35 -37.70 -1.53
N ALA A 158 21.72 -36.85 -2.50
CA ALA A 158 22.46 -37.28 -3.69
C ALA A 158 23.83 -37.87 -3.32
N ASN A 159 24.53 -37.27 -2.36
CA ASN A 159 25.80 -37.77 -1.83
C ASN A 159 25.64 -39.12 -1.09
N MET A 160 24.59 -39.28 -0.27
CA MET A 160 24.28 -40.54 0.40
C MET A 160 23.96 -41.67 -0.59
N ILE A 161 23.14 -41.38 -1.61
CA ILE A 161 22.82 -42.34 -2.68
C ILE A 161 24.10 -42.73 -3.43
N TYR A 162 24.93 -41.75 -3.81
CA TYR A 162 26.21 -42.01 -4.47
C TYR A 162 27.13 -42.92 -3.64
N GLN A 163 27.33 -42.60 -2.35
CA GLN A 163 28.17 -43.39 -1.45
C GLN A 163 27.63 -44.82 -1.26
N TYR A 164 26.32 -44.98 -1.06
CA TYR A 164 25.69 -46.29 -0.93
C TYR A 164 25.95 -47.16 -2.17
N LEU A 165 25.71 -46.61 -3.37
CA LEU A 165 25.92 -47.30 -4.65
C LEU A 165 27.39 -47.63 -4.96
N TRP A 166 28.35 -46.88 -4.39
CA TRP A 166 29.79 -47.14 -4.51
C TRP A 166 30.34 -48.11 -3.46
N SER A 167 29.73 -48.19 -2.27
CA SER A 167 30.21 -49.02 -1.17
C SER A 167 29.93 -50.52 -1.40
N PHE A 168 28.83 -50.85 -2.09
CA PHE A 168 28.45 -52.23 -2.41
C PHE A 168 29.28 -52.79 -3.59
N ARG A 169 30.49 -53.30 -3.28
CA ARG A 169 31.44 -53.93 -4.23
C ARG A 169 30.79 -54.94 -5.21
N GLY A 170 29.77 -55.68 -4.79
CA GLY A 170 29.09 -56.69 -5.62
C GLY A 170 28.23 -56.11 -6.75
N TRP A 171 27.78 -54.86 -6.69
CA TRP A 171 26.84 -54.27 -7.65
C TRP A 171 27.52 -53.70 -8.91
N ARG A 172 28.71 -54.19 -9.24
CA ARG A 172 29.61 -53.56 -10.23
C ARG A 172 29.08 -53.53 -11.66
N ASN A 173 28.11 -54.41 -12.00
CA ASN A 173 27.37 -54.45 -13.26
C ASN A 173 25.83 -54.44 -13.06
N SER A 174 25.31 -54.03 -11.89
CA SER A 174 23.87 -54.05 -11.61
C SER A 174 23.11 -52.93 -12.34
N PRO A 175 21.94 -53.20 -12.97
CA PRO A 175 21.04 -52.16 -13.49
C PRO A 175 20.64 -51.13 -12.42
N ILE A 176 20.51 -51.56 -11.16
CA ILE A 176 20.16 -50.69 -10.03
C ILE A 176 21.26 -49.65 -9.79
N ARG A 177 22.53 -50.01 -9.99
CA ARG A 177 23.65 -49.05 -9.88
C ARG A 177 23.65 -48.05 -11.04
N LEU A 178 23.26 -48.47 -12.25
CA LEU A 178 23.09 -47.56 -13.38
C LEU A 178 21.94 -46.58 -13.12
N GLY A 179 20.74 -47.07 -12.79
CA GLY A 179 19.57 -46.25 -12.46
C GLY A 179 19.82 -45.27 -11.30
N GLY A 180 20.43 -45.75 -10.21
CA GLY A 180 20.80 -44.91 -9.08
C GLY A 180 21.86 -43.85 -9.43
N SER A 181 22.84 -44.17 -10.29
CA SER A 181 23.81 -43.17 -10.77
C SER A 181 23.16 -42.09 -11.64
N LEU A 182 22.22 -42.47 -12.52
CA LEU A 182 21.42 -41.54 -13.31
C LEU A 182 20.56 -40.63 -12.42
N LEU A 183 19.97 -41.18 -11.35
CA LEU A 183 19.24 -40.38 -10.35
C LEU A 183 20.15 -39.33 -9.69
N THR A 184 21.37 -39.68 -9.30
CA THR A 184 22.31 -38.69 -8.72
C THR A 184 22.71 -37.59 -9.71
N VAL A 185 22.78 -37.88 -11.01
CA VAL A 185 23.01 -36.88 -12.06
C VAL A 185 21.81 -35.95 -12.25
N LEU A 186 20.58 -36.43 -12.02
CA LEU A 186 19.34 -35.63 -12.13
C LEU A 186 19.08 -34.74 -10.90
N LEU A 187 19.49 -35.16 -9.69
CA LEU A 187 19.25 -34.39 -8.46
C LEU A 187 20.01 -33.05 -8.40
N ALA A 188 21.17 -32.95 -9.05
CA ALA A 188 21.97 -31.72 -9.11
C ALA A 188 21.27 -30.57 -9.89
N PRO A 189 20.83 -30.74 -11.15
CA PRO A 189 20.10 -29.70 -11.88
C PRO A 189 18.71 -29.40 -11.28
N ILE A 190 18.06 -30.36 -10.62
CA ILE A 190 16.82 -30.09 -9.85
C ILE A 190 17.12 -29.11 -8.71
N SER A 191 18.20 -29.34 -7.95
CA SER A 191 18.64 -28.45 -6.87
C SER A 191 18.99 -27.04 -7.38
N ALA A 192 19.69 -26.96 -8.51
CA ALA A 192 19.99 -25.69 -9.19
C ALA A 192 18.71 -24.94 -9.61
N THR A 193 17.75 -25.65 -10.19
CA THR A 193 16.48 -25.08 -10.66
C THR A 193 15.64 -24.55 -9.49
N ILE A 194 15.57 -25.27 -8.37
CA ILE A 194 14.94 -24.82 -7.12
C ILE A 194 15.53 -23.50 -6.63
N ILE A 195 16.86 -23.41 -6.60
CA ILE A 195 17.60 -22.20 -6.21
C ILE A 195 17.29 -21.04 -7.18
N GLN A 196 17.38 -21.25 -8.49
CA GLN A 196 17.12 -20.24 -9.53
C GLN A 196 15.68 -19.71 -9.52
N MET A 197 14.66 -20.55 -9.31
CA MET A 197 13.26 -20.11 -9.27
C MET A 197 12.92 -19.24 -8.04
N THR A 198 13.73 -19.36 -7.00
CA THR A 198 13.52 -18.72 -5.70
C THR A 198 14.14 -17.32 -5.65
N ILE A 199 15.43 -17.20 -5.98
CA ILE A 199 16.16 -15.94 -5.93
C ILE A 199 15.97 -15.17 -7.22
N SER A 200 15.52 -13.92 -7.12
CA SER A 200 15.14 -13.12 -8.27
C SER A 200 16.08 -11.92 -8.39
N ARG A 201 16.75 -11.77 -9.54
CA ARG A 201 17.68 -10.66 -9.81
C ARG A 201 17.06 -9.27 -9.58
N THR A 202 15.74 -9.14 -9.69
CA THR A 202 15.01 -7.89 -9.39
C THR A 202 14.94 -7.55 -7.90
N ARG A 203 15.12 -8.54 -7.00
CA ARG A 203 15.24 -8.34 -5.54
C ARG A 203 16.63 -7.87 -5.17
N GLU A 204 17.65 -8.48 -5.72
CA GLU A 204 19.06 -8.04 -5.56
C GLU A 204 19.20 -6.56 -5.91
N TYR A 205 18.72 -6.14 -7.09
CA TYR A 205 18.70 -4.72 -7.49
C TYR A 205 17.76 -3.83 -6.63
N ALA A 206 16.75 -4.41 -5.97
CA ALA A 206 15.88 -3.67 -5.05
C ALA A 206 16.53 -3.48 -3.67
N ALA A 207 17.28 -4.47 -3.18
CA ALA A 207 18.07 -4.41 -1.97
C ALA A 207 19.32 -3.51 -2.16
N ASP A 208 19.99 -3.58 -3.31
CA ASP A 208 21.06 -2.63 -3.70
C ASP A 208 20.58 -1.18 -3.63
N ARG A 209 19.44 -0.89 -4.26
CA ARG A 209 18.82 0.44 -4.23
C ARG A 209 18.29 0.82 -2.85
N GLY A 210 17.76 -0.15 -2.09
CA GLY A 210 17.29 0.05 -0.73
C GLY A 210 18.44 0.47 0.20
N ALA A 211 19.56 -0.25 0.14
CA ALA A 211 20.79 0.06 0.86
C ALA A 211 21.34 1.44 0.47
N ALA A 212 21.43 1.75 -0.83
CA ALA A 212 21.85 3.05 -1.32
C ALA A 212 21.03 4.24 -0.76
N TYR A 213 19.72 4.06 -0.58
CA TYR A 213 18.87 5.07 0.07
C TYR A 213 18.94 5.04 1.60
N LEU A 214 19.17 3.88 2.22
CA LEU A 214 19.21 3.72 3.67
C LEU A 214 20.51 4.27 4.28
N THR A 215 21.63 4.22 3.55
CA THR A 215 22.92 4.84 3.91
C THR A 215 23.13 6.22 3.28
N GLY A 216 22.43 6.51 2.18
CA GLY A 216 22.72 7.68 1.34
C GLY A 216 24.01 7.55 0.51
N ASN A 217 24.74 6.43 0.62
CA ASN A 217 26.05 6.20 -0.01
C ASN A 217 26.03 4.99 -0.97
N PRO A 218 25.44 5.12 -2.19
CA PRO A 218 25.50 4.08 -3.22
C PRO A 218 26.92 3.67 -3.63
N ARG A 219 27.92 4.57 -3.51
CA ARG A 219 29.31 4.25 -3.87
C ARG A 219 29.95 3.31 -2.86
N ALA A 220 29.61 3.40 -1.58
CA ALA A 220 30.05 2.45 -0.57
C ALA A 220 29.60 1.02 -0.89
N LEU A 221 28.34 0.79 -1.29
CA LEU A 221 27.91 -0.55 -1.70
C LEU A 221 28.63 -1.02 -2.98
N ALA A 222 28.80 -0.13 -3.96
CA ALA A 222 29.54 -0.47 -5.18
C ALA A 222 30.99 -0.89 -4.87
N ASN A 223 31.71 -0.10 -4.07
CA ASN A 223 33.06 -0.43 -3.62
C ASN A 223 33.09 -1.74 -2.81
N ALA A 224 32.12 -1.97 -1.93
CA ALA A 224 32.02 -3.17 -1.12
C ALA A 224 31.88 -4.42 -2.00
N LEU A 225 30.98 -4.39 -3.00
CA LEU A 225 30.83 -5.47 -3.97
C LEU A 225 32.10 -5.73 -4.78
N GLU A 226 32.78 -4.66 -5.24
CA GLU A 226 34.08 -4.74 -5.92
C GLU A 226 35.15 -5.38 -5.01
N ARG A 227 35.27 -4.95 -3.75
CA ARG A 227 36.22 -5.50 -2.76
C ARG A 227 35.95 -6.95 -2.41
N ILE A 228 34.69 -7.30 -2.12
CA ILE A 228 34.28 -8.67 -1.75
C ILE A 228 34.62 -9.64 -2.88
N THR A 229 34.26 -9.29 -4.12
CA THR A 229 34.52 -10.12 -5.31
C THR A 229 36.01 -10.30 -5.54
N ASN A 230 36.79 -9.22 -5.50
CA ASN A 230 38.26 -9.28 -5.67
C ASN A 230 38.99 -10.01 -4.51
N ASN A 231 38.32 -10.31 -3.40
CA ASN A 231 38.88 -11.02 -2.25
C ASN A 231 38.17 -12.36 -1.94
N SER A 232 37.25 -12.83 -2.80
CA SER A 232 36.52 -14.09 -2.58
C SER A 232 37.38 -15.31 -2.92
N LYS A 233 38.46 -15.53 -2.17
CA LYS A 233 39.31 -16.72 -2.27
C LYS A 233 38.49 -17.98 -1.96
N ILE A 234 38.26 -18.82 -2.96
CA ILE A 234 37.52 -20.07 -2.84
C ILE A 234 38.23 -20.99 -1.84
N THR A 235 37.62 -21.20 -0.67
CA THR A 235 38.00 -22.33 0.21
C THR A 235 37.06 -23.50 -0.05
N SER A 236 37.62 -24.71 -0.14
CA SER A 236 36.89 -25.94 -0.52
C SER A 236 35.91 -26.45 0.54
N ALA A 237 35.63 -25.67 1.59
CA ALA A 237 34.86 -26.08 2.77
C ALA A 237 33.45 -25.47 2.84
N ASN A 238 33.09 -24.55 1.93
CA ASN A 238 31.79 -23.89 1.96
C ASN A 238 30.69 -24.74 1.31
N ASN A 239 29.58 -24.89 2.02
CA ASN A 239 28.37 -25.55 1.54
C ASN A 239 27.76 -24.79 0.34
N ALA A 240 28.01 -25.27 -0.88
CA ALA A 240 27.57 -24.61 -2.12
C ALA A 240 26.05 -24.37 -2.22
N CYS A 241 25.26 -25.16 -1.50
CA CYS A 241 23.79 -25.04 -1.40
C CYS A 241 23.32 -23.74 -0.71
N PHE A 242 24.16 -23.16 0.17
CA PHE A 242 23.85 -21.93 0.91
C PHE A 242 24.55 -20.68 0.34
N ALA A 243 25.48 -20.85 -0.62
CA ALA A 243 26.05 -19.73 -1.38
C ALA A 243 25.02 -18.76 -2.02
N PRO A 244 23.80 -19.19 -2.42
CA PRO A 244 22.76 -18.27 -2.91
C PRO A 244 22.12 -17.37 -1.84
N LEU A 245 22.53 -17.49 -0.57
CA LEU A 245 22.18 -16.55 0.51
C LEU A 245 23.20 -15.41 0.66
N LEU A 246 24.38 -15.55 0.06
CA LEU A 246 25.52 -14.67 0.24
C LEU A 246 25.45 -13.45 -0.70
N ILE A 247 25.73 -12.25 -0.21
CA ILE A 247 25.68 -11.00 -1.01
C ILE A 247 26.54 -11.09 -2.30
N VAL A 248 27.62 -11.88 -2.28
CA VAL A 248 28.38 -12.28 -3.47
C VAL A 248 28.58 -13.79 -3.49
N ASN A 249 28.15 -14.45 -4.57
CA ASN A 249 28.43 -15.87 -4.83
C ASN A 249 29.96 -16.10 -4.94
N PRO A 250 30.58 -16.97 -4.11
CA PRO A 250 32.01 -17.23 -4.14
C PRO A 250 32.47 -18.20 -5.24
N PHE A 251 31.57 -18.81 -6.04
CA PHE A 251 31.90 -19.89 -6.98
C PHE A 251 31.93 -19.48 -8.47
N GLN A 252 32.33 -18.25 -8.80
CA GLN A 252 32.07 -17.65 -10.12
C GLN A 252 32.75 -18.33 -11.31
N ASP A 253 33.97 -18.89 -11.15
CA ASP A 253 34.85 -19.26 -12.28
C ASP A 253 34.96 -20.76 -12.63
N LYS A 254 34.01 -21.64 -12.22
CA LYS A 254 34.07 -23.08 -12.60
C LYS A 254 32.76 -23.64 -13.17
N SER A 255 32.89 -24.35 -14.28
CA SER A 255 31.86 -24.52 -15.33
C SER A 255 30.57 -25.26 -14.95
N ILE A 256 30.52 -25.97 -13.83
CA ILE A 256 29.27 -26.58 -13.32
C ILE A 256 28.53 -25.69 -12.30
N TYR A 257 29.24 -24.79 -11.62
CA TYR A 257 28.66 -23.93 -10.58
C TYR A 257 28.02 -22.67 -11.14
N ALA A 258 28.29 -22.33 -12.41
CA ALA A 258 27.58 -21.28 -13.15
C ALA A 258 26.05 -21.52 -13.20
N LEU A 259 25.59 -22.78 -13.14
CA LEU A 259 24.18 -23.14 -13.04
C LEU A 259 23.53 -22.75 -11.70
N PHE A 260 24.32 -22.30 -10.72
CA PHE A 260 23.86 -21.82 -9.41
C PHE A 260 24.01 -20.29 -9.26
N SER A 261 24.42 -19.57 -10.32
CA SER A 261 24.59 -18.10 -10.32
C SER A 261 23.26 -17.33 -10.41
N THR A 262 22.59 -17.25 -9.26
CA THR A 262 21.31 -16.56 -9.05
C THR A 262 21.41 -15.04 -9.10
N HIS A 263 22.38 -14.46 -8.41
CA HIS A 263 22.59 -13.01 -8.31
C HIS A 263 22.91 -12.41 -9.70
N PRO A 264 22.57 -11.13 -9.97
CA PRO A 264 23.02 -10.44 -11.16
C PRO A 264 24.55 -10.22 -11.12
N PRO A 265 25.21 -10.08 -12.28
CA PRO A 265 26.65 -9.78 -12.35
C PRO A 265 27.03 -8.55 -11.53
N VAL A 266 28.19 -8.60 -10.88
CA VAL A 266 28.63 -7.56 -9.95
C VAL A 266 28.81 -6.22 -10.68
N GLU A 267 29.31 -6.25 -11.91
CA GLU A 267 29.50 -5.09 -12.79
C GLU A 267 28.17 -4.42 -13.14
N ALA A 268 27.08 -5.19 -13.20
CA ALA A 268 25.74 -4.67 -13.45
C ALA A 268 25.14 -4.02 -12.19
N ARG A 269 25.36 -4.62 -11.01
CA ARG A 269 24.98 -4.03 -9.70
C ARG A 269 25.74 -2.73 -9.44
N VAL A 270 27.07 -2.76 -9.61
CA VAL A 270 27.96 -1.59 -9.52
C VAL A 270 27.51 -0.49 -10.49
N ARG A 271 27.28 -0.81 -11.77
CA ARG A 271 26.82 0.18 -12.77
C ARG A 271 25.47 0.82 -12.37
N GLN A 272 24.55 0.04 -11.82
CA GLN A 272 23.25 0.55 -11.36
C GLN A 272 23.40 1.41 -10.08
N LEU A 273 24.29 1.06 -9.17
CA LEU A 273 24.61 1.87 -7.98
C LEU A 273 25.30 3.19 -8.35
N LEU A 274 26.24 3.18 -9.30
CA LEU A 274 26.84 4.40 -9.84
C LEU A 274 25.83 5.28 -10.59
N LYS A 275 24.81 4.68 -11.21
CA LYS A 275 23.67 5.43 -11.77
C LYS A 275 22.82 6.08 -10.67
N ILE A 276 22.52 5.38 -9.58
CA ILE A 276 21.83 5.96 -8.42
C ILE A 276 22.68 7.10 -7.81
N GLN A 277 24.02 6.95 -7.74
CA GLN A 277 24.91 8.01 -7.28
C GLN A 277 24.82 9.26 -8.17
N SER A 278 24.81 9.10 -9.49
CA SER A 278 24.70 10.24 -10.41
C SER A 278 23.29 10.84 -10.41
N GLU A 279 22.22 10.05 -10.28
CA GLU A 279 20.84 10.52 -10.12
C GLU A 279 20.70 11.37 -8.84
N VAL A 280 21.18 10.89 -7.69
CA VAL A 280 21.19 11.64 -6.42
C VAL A 280 22.04 12.92 -6.53
N LYS A 281 23.27 12.82 -7.05
CA LYS A 281 24.16 13.99 -7.24
C LYS A 281 23.54 15.03 -8.18
N ASN A 282 22.86 14.59 -9.24
CA ASN A 282 22.21 15.48 -10.19
C ASN A 282 20.95 16.12 -9.61
N GLN A 283 20.20 15.44 -8.74
CA GLN A 283 19.11 16.08 -7.96
C GLN A 283 19.67 17.19 -7.04
N PHE A 284 20.76 16.93 -6.32
CA PHE A 284 21.43 17.96 -5.50
C PHE A 284 22.01 19.13 -6.31
N MET A 285 22.48 18.89 -7.55
CA MET A 285 22.98 19.95 -8.44
C MET A 285 21.87 20.74 -9.14
N ALA A 286 20.77 20.08 -9.54
CA ALA A 286 19.64 20.71 -10.23
C ALA A 286 18.92 21.77 -9.38
N ILE A 287 18.98 21.64 -8.05
CA ILE A 287 18.50 22.65 -7.09
C ILE A 287 19.25 24.00 -7.23
N LYS A 288 20.43 24.06 -7.86
CA LYS A 288 21.36 25.19 -7.72
C LYS A 288 21.65 26.04 -8.97
N LYS A 289 21.10 25.75 -10.16
CA LYS A 289 21.12 26.68 -11.34
C LYS A 289 20.35 26.18 -12.58
N SER A 290 19.70 27.12 -13.26
CA SER A 290 19.36 27.10 -14.71
C SER A 290 19.10 28.56 -15.17
N PRO A 291 18.97 28.89 -16.48
CA PRO A 291 19.16 28.08 -17.70
C PRO A 291 20.13 28.74 -18.72
N LEU A 292 20.09 28.32 -20.01
CA LEU A 292 20.72 28.92 -21.22
C LEU A 292 22.26 28.69 -21.34
N LEU A 293 22.95 28.42 -22.48
CA LEU A 293 22.71 28.33 -23.95
C LEU A 293 23.61 27.16 -24.53
N ARG A 294 23.72 26.76 -25.82
CA ARG A 294 23.08 27.05 -27.14
C ARG A 294 23.28 25.88 -28.16
N GLN A 295 22.22 25.44 -28.85
CA GLN A 295 22.11 25.32 -30.33
C GLN A 295 23.31 24.82 -31.20
N LYS A 296 23.37 23.52 -31.58
CA LYS A 296 24.03 23.06 -32.85
C LYS A 296 23.68 21.65 -33.40
N GLN A 297 22.44 21.15 -33.24
CA GLN A 297 22.02 19.82 -33.76
C GLN A 297 20.65 19.81 -34.47
N THR A 298 20.17 20.94 -34.97
CA THR A 298 18.74 21.19 -35.25
C THR A 298 18.02 20.14 -36.12
N ILE A 299 18.65 19.57 -37.15
CA ILE A 299 17.97 18.64 -38.08
C ILE A 299 17.80 17.24 -37.45
N THR A 300 18.88 16.66 -36.89
CA THR A 300 18.78 15.40 -36.15
C THR A 300 17.97 15.55 -34.87
N SER A 301 18.03 16.71 -34.20
CA SER A 301 17.13 17.01 -33.08
C SER A 301 15.67 17.10 -33.51
N ILE A 302 15.32 17.67 -34.68
CA ILE A 302 13.93 17.66 -35.17
C ILE A 302 13.47 16.23 -35.48
N ALA A 303 14.30 15.43 -36.16
CA ALA A 303 13.97 14.03 -36.44
C ALA A 303 13.79 13.22 -35.14
N ILE A 304 14.75 13.30 -34.21
CA ILE A 304 14.69 12.61 -32.91
C ILE A 304 13.55 13.15 -32.05
N SER A 305 13.24 14.45 -32.07
CA SER A 305 12.08 15.00 -31.36
C SER A 305 10.76 14.56 -31.98
N LEU A 306 10.63 14.47 -33.30
CA LEU A 306 9.43 13.91 -33.94
C LEU A 306 9.28 12.41 -33.68
N SER A 307 10.38 11.65 -33.69
CA SER A 307 10.37 10.24 -33.27
C SER A 307 10.09 10.07 -31.77
N ALA A 308 10.59 10.97 -30.91
CA ALA A 308 10.38 10.92 -29.47
C ALA A 308 8.98 11.42 -29.06
N LEU A 309 8.40 12.41 -29.73
CA LEU A 309 6.96 12.70 -29.63
C LEU A 309 6.17 11.51 -30.16
N GLY A 310 6.57 10.93 -31.31
CA GLY A 310 5.97 9.71 -31.84
C GLY A 310 5.91 8.58 -30.80
N VAL A 311 7.01 8.28 -30.13
CA VAL A 311 7.09 7.20 -29.13
C VAL A 311 6.52 7.61 -27.75
N ALA A 312 6.46 8.90 -27.41
CA ALA A 312 5.87 9.38 -26.16
C ALA A 312 4.34 9.60 -26.22
N TYR A 313 3.77 9.76 -27.42
CA TYR A 313 2.33 9.96 -27.64
C TYR A 313 1.64 8.82 -28.40
N ALA A 314 2.34 8.01 -29.20
CA ALA A 314 1.75 6.80 -29.77
C ALA A 314 1.79 5.66 -28.72
N PRO A 315 0.67 4.96 -28.46
CA PRO A 315 0.69 3.80 -27.60
C PRO A 315 1.47 2.66 -28.28
N LEU A 316 2.49 2.14 -27.60
CA LEU A 316 3.19 0.93 -28.04
C LEU A 316 2.22 -0.26 -28.01
N PRO A 317 1.89 -0.89 -29.15
CA PRO A 317 0.88 -1.94 -29.20
C PRO A 317 1.30 -3.14 -28.34
N GLY A 318 0.50 -3.45 -27.33
CA GLY A 318 0.74 -4.54 -26.37
C GLY A 318 1.20 -4.12 -24.97
N LEU A 319 1.48 -2.84 -24.71
CA LEU A 319 1.81 -2.32 -23.38
C LEU A 319 0.66 -1.48 -22.81
N GLN A 320 -0.08 -2.05 -21.84
CA GLN A 320 -1.12 -1.31 -21.11
C GLN A 320 -0.53 -0.40 -20.02
N GLN A 321 -0.71 0.91 -20.19
CA GLN A 321 -0.36 1.90 -19.20
C GLN A 321 -1.34 1.83 -18.02
N THR A 322 -0.87 1.45 -16.85
CA THR A 322 -1.72 1.40 -15.64
C THR A 322 -1.73 2.77 -14.94
N VAL A 323 -2.91 3.25 -14.56
CA VAL A 323 -3.15 4.46 -13.76
C VAL A 323 -3.88 4.01 -12.49
N ALA A 324 -3.21 4.12 -11.34
CA ALA A 324 -3.77 3.73 -10.05
C ALA A 324 -4.41 4.94 -9.37
N ILE A 325 -5.67 4.81 -8.93
CA ILE A 325 -6.46 5.91 -8.38
C ILE A 325 -6.95 5.53 -6.99
N VAL A 326 -6.63 6.35 -6.00
CA VAL A 326 -7.14 6.22 -4.63
C VAL A 326 -8.14 7.33 -4.39
N SER A 327 -9.40 6.96 -4.15
CA SER A 327 -10.54 7.87 -4.11
C SER A 327 -11.34 7.73 -2.81
N GLY A 328 -12.05 8.80 -2.45
CA GLY A 328 -13.08 8.77 -1.42
C GLY A 328 -14.22 7.81 -1.76
N THR A 329 -14.79 7.15 -0.75
CA THR A 329 -15.81 6.09 -0.89
C THR A 329 -17.08 6.51 -1.62
N GLU A 330 -17.52 7.73 -1.37
CA GLU A 330 -18.67 8.40 -1.95
C GLU A 330 -18.61 8.52 -3.48
N LEU A 331 -17.42 8.53 -4.08
CA LEU A 331 -17.23 8.56 -5.53
C LEU A 331 -17.23 7.15 -6.19
N GLN A 332 -17.44 6.07 -5.42
CA GLN A 332 -17.25 4.71 -5.92
C GLN A 332 -18.09 4.37 -7.15
N ALA A 333 -19.40 4.60 -7.09
CA ALA A 333 -20.31 4.28 -8.20
C ALA A 333 -19.99 5.06 -9.49
N PRO A 334 -19.93 6.42 -9.50
CA PRO A 334 -19.63 7.16 -10.72
C PRO A 334 -18.22 6.87 -11.25
N LEU A 335 -17.20 6.71 -10.40
CA LEU A 335 -15.84 6.42 -10.90
C LEU A 335 -15.70 4.99 -11.45
N GLN A 336 -16.40 4.00 -10.91
CA GLN A 336 -16.41 2.63 -11.48
C GLN A 336 -17.06 2.62 -12.87
N GLU A 337 -18.17 3.35 -13.04
CA GLU A 337 -18.83 3.50 -14.34
C GLU A 337 -17.93 4.25 -15.34
N LEU A 338 -17.42 5.42 -14.96
CA LEU A 338 -16.61 6.27 -15.84
C LEU A 338 -15.25 5.64 -16.18
N ALA A 339 -14.61 4.92 -15.26
CA ALA A 339 -13.41 4.14 -15.57
C ALA A 339 -13.68 3.00 -16.57
N THR A 340 -14.87 2.39 -16.52
CA THR A 340 -15.27 1.35 -17.50
C THR A 340 -15.46 1.98 -18.88
N GLN A 341 -16.23 3.06 -18.98
CA GLN A 341 -16.43 3.82 -20.23
C GLN A 341 -15.11 4.34 -20.81
N PHE A 342 -14.20 4.84 -19.96
CA PHE A 342 -12.90 5.35 -20.39
C PHE A 342 -12.00 4.27 -20.97
N GLN A 343 -11.91 3.10 -20.33
CA GLN A 343 -11.07 1.98 -20.79
C GLN A 343 -11.60 1.38 -22.11
N GLN A 344 -12.92 1.38 -22.33
CA GLN A 344 -13.51 0.99 -23.62
C GLN A 344 -13.07 1.92 -24.77
N LYS A 345 -12.97 3.23 -24.51
CA LYS A 345 -12.44 4.23 -25.47
C LYS A 345 -10.91 4.21 -25.57
N ASN A 346 -10.21 3.75 -24.53
CA ASN A 346 -8.75 3.81 -24.39
C ASN A 346 -8.16 2.43 -23.98
N PRO A 347 -8.19 1.40 -24.84
CA PRO A 347 -7.80 0.02 -24.48
C PRO A 347 -6.33 -0.15 -24.05
N ASN A 348 -5.49 0.85 -24.35
CA ASN A 348 -4.08 0.93 -23.95
C ASN A 348 -3.87 1.53 -22.55
N ILE A 349 -4.93 2.04 -21.90
CA ILE A 349 -4.88 2.54 -20.52
C ILE A 349 -5.73 1.64 -19.64
N LYS A 350 -5.16 1.19 -18.52
CA LYS A 350 -5.85 0.41 -17.48
C LYS A 350 -6.04 1.29 -16.25
N ILE A 351 -7.27 1.39 -15.75
CA ILE A 351 -7.60 2.15 -14.53
C ILE A 351 -7.76 1.18 -13.36
N GLU A 352 -6.97 1.37 -12.30
CA GLU A 352 -7.07 0.59 -11.06
C GLU A 352 -7.62 1.47 -9.93
N LEU A 353 -8.88 1.26 -9.56
CA LEU A 353 -9.58 2.04 -8.53
C LEU A 353 -9.46 1.39 -7.15
N LYS A 354 -9.12 2.18 -6.12
CA LYS A 354 -9.28 1.81 -4.69
C LYS A 354 -10.05 2.90 -3.96
N PHE A 355 -10.96 2.48 -3.08
CA PHE A 355 -11.78 3.36 -2.25
C PHE A 355 -11.44 3.22 -0.76
N GLN A 356 -11.34 4.35 -0.05
CA GLN A 356 -11.11 4.42 1.40
C GLN A 356 -11.60 5.77 1.97
N GLY A 357 -11.61 5.95 3.30
CA GLY A 357 -11.99 7.22 3.91
C GLY A 357 -11.02 8.35 3.53
N SER A 358 -11.50 9.58 3.33
CA SER A 358 -10.62 10.67 2.85
C SER A 358 -9.46 11.01 3.80
N GLN A 359 -9.66 10.89 5.13
CA GLN A 359 -8.56 11.00 6.09
C GLN A 359 -7.57 9.81 5.96
N ASP A 360 -8.07 8.61 5.68
CA ASP A 360 -7.22 7.44 5.38
C ASP A 360 -6.39 7.66 4.09
N ILE A 361 -6.84 8.48 3.13
CA ILE A 361 -6.04 8.84 1.94
C ILE A 361 -4.80 9.64 2.35
N VAL A 362 -4.98 10.71 3.13
CA VAL A 362 -3.87 11.53 3.62
C VAL A 362 -2.93 10.71 4.51
N ASN A 363 -3.49 10.04 5.52
CA ASN A 363 -2.70 9.27 6.49
C ASN A 363 -1.93 8.13 5.80
N ASN A 364 -2.56 7.34 4.92
CA ASN A 364 -1.83 6.28 4.23
C ASN A 364 -0.73 6.85 3.30
N TYR A 365 -0.96 7.97 2.61
CA TYR A 365 0.05 8.56 1.73
C TYR A 365 1.29 9.04 2.49
N ILE A 366 1.09 9.73 3.62
CA ILE A 366 2.18 10.26 4.46
C ILE A 366 2.85 9.13 5.26
N ASP A 367 2.05 8.34 5.98
CA ASP A 367 2.54 7.52 7.09
C ASP A 367 3.01 6.13 6.63
N THR A 368 2.55 5.61 5.48
CA THR A 368 2.96 4.28 4.95
C THR A 368 4.10 4.33 3.92
N LYS A 369 4.66 5.51 3.60
CA LYS A 369 5.74 5.72 2.61
C LYS A 369 5.48 5.04 1.24
N ASN A 370 4.28 5.22 0.69
CA ASN A 370 3.91 4.79 -0.67
C ASN A 370 4.11 3.28 -0.98
N GLU A 371 3.71 2.38 -0.07
CA GLU A 371 3.46 0.97 -0.47
C GLU A 371 2.41 0.88 -1.59
N GLN A 372 1.48 1.83 -1.63
CA GLN A 372 0.60 2.05 -2.77
C GLN A 372 1.21 3.03 -3.78
N LYS A 373 1.57 2.52 -4.97
CA LYS A 373 1.97 3.31 -6.15
C LYS A 373 0.77 4.05 -6.78
N SER A 374 0.11 4.90 -6.01
CA SER A 374 -1.00 5.73 -6.49
C SER A 374 -0.50 6.76 -7.51
N THR A 375 -1.24 6.93 -8.60
CA THR A 375 -1.01 7.93 -9.64
C THR A 375 -1.86 9.16 -9.40
N ILE A 376 -3.13 8.95 -9.02
CA ILE A 376 -4.12 10.00 -8.75
C ILE A 376 -4.69 9.80 -7.34
N LEU A 377 -4.86 10.90 -6.59
CA LEU A 377 -5.67 10.94 -5.39
C LEU A 377 -6.95 11.76 -5.65
N ILE A 378 -8.10 11.30 -5.16
CA ILE A 378 -9.40 12.00 -5.26
C ILE A 378 -10.16 11.94 -3.91
N PRO A 379 -9.75 12.71 -2.88
CA PRO A 379 -10.53 12.82 -1.64
C PRO A 379 -11.82 13.63 -1.83
N ALA A 380 -12.71 13.54 -0.84
CA ALA A 380 -14.01 14.20 -0.77
C ALA A 380 -13.97 15.73 -0.85
N SER A 381 -12.83 16.34 -0.51
CA SER A 381 -12.68 17.80 -0.38
C SER A 381 -11.23 18.22 -0.62
N SER A 382 -11.04 19.43 -1.14
CA SER A 382 -9.74 20.06 -1.43
C SER A 382 -8.81 20.13 -0.22
N GLU A 383 -9.37 20.27 0.98
CA GLU A 383 -8.63 20.57 2.21
C GLU A 383 -7.74 19.40 2.66
N PHE A 384 -8.12 18.16 2.28
CA PHE A 384 -7.28 16.98 2.48
C PHE A 384 -6.03 17.00 1.59
N LEU A 385 -6.10 17.60 0.40
CA LEU A 385 -4.94 17.77 -0.47
C LEU A 385 -4.02 18.88 0.04
N ASP A 386 -4.57 19.92 0.67
CA ASP A 386 -3.76 20.94 1.34
C ASP A 386 -3.14 20.44 2.66
N GLU A 387 -3.84 19.62 3.45
CA GLU A 387 -3.24 18.90 4.59
C GLU A 387 -2.07 18.01 4.12
N LEU A 388 -2.30 17.22 3.06
CA LEU A 388 -1.30 16.34 2.46
C LEU A 388 -0.11 17.14 1.95
N ARG A 389 -0.33 18.21 1.18
CA ARG A 389 0.73 19.12 0.70
C ARG A 389 1.51 19.69 1.88
N GLN A 390 0.84 20.17 2.93
CA GLN A 390 1.50 20.75 4.10
C GLN A 390 2.36 19.70 4.83
N ARG A 391 1.77 18.57 5.24
CA ARG A 391 2.48 17.47 5.94
C ARG A 391 3.66 16.95 5.11
N TYR A 392 3.45 16.69 3.82
CA TYR A 392 4.49 16.19 2.93
C TYR A 392 5.61 17.23 2.72
N THR A 393 5.28 18.51 2.51
CA THR A 393 6.29 19.57 2.33
C THR A 393 7.13 19.75 3.58
N THR A 394 6.53 19.72 4.78
CA THR A 394 7.27 19.77 6.05
C THR A 394 8.24 18.59 6.22
N GLN A 395 7.92 17.41 5.69
CA GLN A 395 8.77 16.22 5.78
C GLN A 395 9.81 16.09 4.65
N ASN A 396 9.50 16.55 3.44
CA ASN A 396 10.25 16.23 2.20
C ASN A 396 10.71 17.48 1.42
N ASN A 397 10.45 18.69 1.91
CA ASN A 397 10.83 19.98 1.31
C ASN A 397 10.53 20.11 -0.20
N SER A 398 9.39 19.57 -0.63
CA SER A 398 8.96 19.51 -2.03
C SER A 398 7.43 19.37 -2.12
N ASP A 399 6.81 19.83 -3.21
CA ASP A 399 5.37 19.62 -3.44
C ASP A 399 5.11 18.16 -3.90
N PRO A 400 4.20 17.39 -3.25
CA PRO A 400 3.89 16.01 -3.64
C PRO A 400 3.15 15.88 -4.97
N PHE A 401 2.61 16.98 -5.51
CA PHE A 401 1.76 16.99 -6.69
C PHE A 401 2.54 17.38 -7.95
N LEU A 402 2.15 16.81 -9.08
CA LEU A 402 2.74 17.11 -10.39
C LEU A 402 2.19 18.43 -10.96
N GLU A 403 0.89 18.67 -10.76
CA GLU A 403 0.11 19.82 -11.28
C GLU A 403 -0.95 20.26 -10.25
N SER A 404 -1.58 21.41 -10.48
CA SER A 404 -2.64 21.94 -9.62
C SER A 404 -3.85 20.98 -9.56
N PRO A 405 -4.39 20.69 -8.35
CA PRO A 405 -5.59 19.88 -8.20
C PRO A 405 -6.78 20.40 -9.03
N GLN A 406 -7.60 19.49 -9.56
CA GLN A 406 -8.74 19.78 -10.45
C GLN A 406 -10.06 19.31 -9.81
N PRO A 407 -11.09 20.16 -9.72
CA PRO A 407 -12.37 19.76 -9.12
C PRO A 407 -13.14 18.81 -10.06
N ILE A 408 -13.69 17.73 -9.50
CA ILE A 408 -14.34 16.63 -10.23
C ILE A 408 -15.84 16.59 -9.97
N ALA A 409 -16.27 16.73 -8.72
CA ALA A 409 -17.67 16.67 -8.32
C ALA A 409 -17.91 17.48 -7.05
N LYS A 410 -19.12 18.02 -6.87
CA LYS A 410 -19.49 18.81 -5.68
C LYS A 410 -20.67 18.16 -4.96
N THR A 411 -20.72 18.28 -3.63
CA THR A 411 -21.89 17.86 -2.84
C THR A 411 -22.00 18.67 -1.55
N LEU A 412 -23.22 18.96 -1.13
CA LEU A 412 -23.54 19.66 0.11
C LEU A 412 -23.69 18.67 1.27
N LEU A 413 -23.49 19.13 2.51
CA LEU A 413 -23.97 18.41 3.69
C LEU A 413 -25.44 18.75 3.95
N VAL A 414 -26.26 17.72 4.15
CA VAL A 414 -27.71 17.82 4.39
C VAL A 414 -28.13 16.98 5.59
N GLY A 415 -29.23 17.35 6.21
CA GLY A 415 -30.00 16.44 7.06
C GLY A 415 -30.89 15.54 6.20
N VAL A 416 -31.07 14.29 6.63
CA VAL A 416 -32.20 13.44 6.23
C VAL A 416 -33.02 13.08 7.46
N ALA A 417 -34.33 13.05 7.31
CA ALA A 417 -35.25 12.62 8.36
C ALA A 417 -36.45 11.91 7.76
N TRP A 418 -37.02 10.93 8.45
CA TRP A 418 -38.28 10.33 8.04
C TRP A 418 -39.41 11.36 8.12
N SER A 419 -40.29 11.42 7.12
CA SER A 419 -41.21 12.55 6.91
C SER A 419 -42.08 12.90 8.12
N GLU A 420 -42.53 11.92 8.91
CA GLU A 420 -43.31 12.18 10.13
C GLU A 420 -42.47 12.73 11.29
N ARG A 421 -41.20 12.34 11.40
CA ARG A 421 -40.23 12.91 12.36
C ARG A 421 -39.85 14.33 11.96
N GLY A 422 -39.60 14.53 10.67
CA GLY A 422 -39.27 15.81 10.06
C GLY A 422 -40.36 16.87 10.25
N LYS A 423 -41.65 16.51 10.14
CA LYS A 423 -42.78 17.42 10.45
C LYS A 423 -42.75 17.97 11.89
N VAL A 424 -42.34 17.16 12.86
CA VAL A 424 -42.31 17.53 14.29
C VAL A 424 -41.10 18.39 14.63
N LEU A 425 -39.92 18.03 14.11
CA LEU A 425 -38.68 18.78 14.36
C LEU A 425 -38.57 20.07 13.53
N PHE A 426 -39.02 20.01 12.27
CA PHE A 426 -38.82 21.03 11.25
C PHE A 426 -40.18 21.45 10.62
N PRO A 427 -41.16 21.94 11.41
CA PRO A 427 -42.52 22.22 10.93
C PRO A 427 -42.61 23.36 9.90
N ASN A 428 -41.56 24.17 9.77
CA ASN A 428 -41.40 25.20 8.74
C ASN A 428 -40.58 24.73 7.52
N GLY A 429 -40.28 23.43 7.42
CA GLY A 429 -39.45 22.83 6.37
C GLY A 429 -37.95 23.07 6.51
N ARG A 430 -37.46 23.78 7.54
CA ARG A 430 -36.04 24.13 7.70
C ARG A 430 -35.37 23.32 8.82
N PHE A 431 -34.17 22.82 8.55
CA PHE A 431 -33.37 22.13 9.55
C PHE A 431 -33.03 23.06 10.73
N SER A 432 -32.94 22.51 11.94
CA SER A 432 -32.54 23.26 13.13
C SER A 432 -31.73 22.38 14.08
N TRP A 433 -30.44 22.70 14.23
CA TRP A 433 -29.55 22.07 15.21
C TRP A 433 -30.08 22.19 16.65
N GLN A 434 -30.74 23.30 16.98
CA GLN A 434 -31.37 23.51 18.28
C GLN A 434 -32.51 22.52 18.53
N ARG A 435 -33.34 22.24 17.51
CA ARG A 435 -34.44 21.26 17.62
C ARG A 435 -33.92 19.83 17.75
N VAL A 436 -32.85 19.48 17.02
CA VAL A 436 -32.18 18.18 17.16
C VAL A 436 -31.57 18.05 18.57
N GLU A 437 -30.88 19.08 19.08
CA GLU A 437 -30.30 19.04 20.43
C GLU A 437 -31.38 18.95 21.53
N GLN A 438 -32.51 19.65 21.37
CA GLN A 438 -33.67 19.53 22.27
C GLN A 438 -34.27 18.11 22.25
N ALA A 439 -34.35 17.48 21.07
CA ALA A 439 -34.85 16.12 20.94
C ALA A 439 -33.92 15.09 21.61
N MET A 440 -32.60 15.25 21.50
CA MET A 440 -31.60 14.40 22.19
C MET A 440 -31.64 14.50 23.72
N GLN A 441 -32.21 15.59 24.25
CA GLN A 441 -32.38 15.83 25.69
C GLN A 441 -33.79 15.47 26.19
N ALA A 442 -34.71 15.12 25.29
CA ALA A 442 -36.07 14.72 25.63
C ALA A 442 -36.12 13.23 26.04
N PRO A 443 -36.95 12.86 27.04
CA PRO A 443 -37.06 11.47 27.48
C PRO A 443 -37.77 10.54 26.48
N ASN A 444 -38.47 11.11 25.49
CA ASN A 444 -39.16 10.42 24.41
C ASN A 444 -39.74 11.43 23.40
N TRP A 445 -40.19 10.94 22.25
CA TRP A 445 -40.86 11.72 21.21
C TRP A 445 -42.11 12.47 21.67
N GLN A 446 -42.89 11.94 22.63
CA GLN A 446 -44.10 12.62 23.13
C GLN A 446 -43.76 13.97 23.79
N ALA A 447 -42.63 14.06 24.49
CA ALA A 447 -42.18 15.30 25.15
C ALA A 447 -41.81 16.43 24.17
N ILE A 448 -41.63 16.15 22.87
CA ILE A 448 -41.33 17.13 21.82
C ILE A 448 -42.46 17.26 20.77
N GLY A 449 -43.63 16.67 21.02
CA GLY A 449 -44.80 16.75 20.14
C GLY A 449 -44.90 15.65 19.07
N GLY A 450 -44.08 14.60 19.17
CA GLY A 450 -44.22 13.37 18.38
C GLY A 450 -45.23 12.39 18.99
N GLN A 451 -45.38 11.22 18.37
CA GLN A 451 -46.26 10.17 18.88
C GLN A 451 -45.56 9.36 19.99
N LYS A 452 -46.35 8.74 20.88
CA LYS A 452 -45.85 8.08 22.10
C LYS A 452 -45.14 6.74 21.84
N ASP A 453 -45.57 6.05 20.80
CA ASP A 453 -45.06 4.76 20.33
C ASP A 453 -43.69 4.87 19.62
N TRP A 454 -43.23 6.08 19.29
CA TRP A 454 -41.96 6.31 18.60
C TRP A 454 -40.72 6.21 19.51
N GLY A 455 -40.87 6.04 20.83
CA GLY A 455 -39.74 5.81 21.74
C GLY A 455 -38.85 7.05 21.98
N SER A 456 -37.55 6.81 22.10
CA SER A 456 -36.47 7.80 22.21
C SER A 456 -36.18 8.51 20.88
N PHE A 457 -35.38 9.59 20.92
CA PHE A 457 -34.91 10.25 19.70
C PHE A 457 -33.51 9.77 19.30
N ASP A 458 -33.37 9.21 18.10
CA ASP A 458 -32.10 8.69 17.58
C ASP A 458 -31.51 9.55 16.45
N PHE A 459 -30.46 10.30 16.78
CA PHE A 459 -29.65 11.05 15.81
C PHE A 459 -28.42 10.24 15.38
N MET A 460 -28.13 10.20 14.07
CA MET A 460 -26.96 9.51 13.53
C MET A 460 -26.00 10.43 12.76
N MET A 461 -24.70 10.28 13.01
CA MET A 461 -23.64 10.85 12.17
C MET A 461 -22.46 9.88 12.04
N THR A 462 -21.50 10.20 11.17
CA THR A 462 -20.26 9.43 11.04
C THR A 462 -19.24 9.79 12.11
N ASP A 463 -18.25 8.92 12.31
CA ASP A 463 -17.15 9.16 13.24
C ASP A 463 -16.24 10.30 12.73
N PRO A 464 -16.19 11.47 13.40
CA PRO A 464 -15.38 12.60 12.95
C PRO A 464 -13.87 12.30 13.01
N SER A 465 -13.42 11.30 13.77
CA SER A 465 -12.02 10.86 13.76
C SER A 465 -11.64 10.07 12.49
N ARG A 466 -12.63 9.73 11.65
CA ARG A 466 -12.45 8.90 10.44
C ARG A 466 -13.09 9.46 9.18
N SER A 467 -14.11 10.32 9.32
CA SER A 467 -14.98 10.74 8.24
C SER A 467 -15.18 12.24 8.19
N ASN A 468 -15.05 12.82 6.99
CA ASN A 468 -15.22 14.25 6.77
C ASN A 468 -16.64 14.74 7.13
N SER A 469 -17.67 13.96 6.83
CA SER A 469 -19.07 14.33 7.14
C SER A 469 -19.30 14.59 8.63
N GLY A 470 -18.72 13.77 9.52
CA GLY A 470 -18.82 13.97 10.97
C GLY A 470 -18.06 15.21 11.45
N GLN A 471 -16.91 15.50 10.86
CA GLN A 471 -16.16 16.74 11.16
C GLN A 471 -16.95 17.98 10.72
N VAL A 472 -17.51 17.95 9.51
CA VAL A 472 -18.35 19.01 8.94
C VAL A 472 -19.64 19.18 9.77
N THR A 473 -20.29 18.09 10.19
CA THR A 473 -21.45 18.10 11.11
C THR A 473 -21.11 18.81 12.42
N LEU A 474 -20.06 18.39 13.13
CA LEU A 474 -19.66 19.02 14.39
C LEU A 474 -19.24 20.48 14.21
N SER A 475 -18.64 20.83 13.07
CA SER A 475 -18.26 22.21 12.75
C SER A 475 -19.47 23.10 12.51
N LEU A 476 -20.48 22.64 11.75
CA LEU A 476 -21.74 23.37 11.53
C LEU A 476 -22.57 23.49 12.81
N TRP A 477 -22.67 22.44 13.63
CA TRP A 477 -23.37 22.48 14.91
C TRP A 477 -22.71 23.47 15.88
N SER A 478 -21.37 23.49 15.92
CA SER A 478 -20.62 24.46 16.72
C SER A 478 -20.83 25.89 16.22
N LEU A 479 -20.76 26.12 14.91
CA LEU A 479 -21.02 27.44 14.31
C LEU A 479 -22.46 27.91 14.58
N SER A 480 -23.44 27.02 14.52
CA SER A 480 -24.85 27.31 14.83
C SER A 480 -25.06 27.64 16.31
N LYS A 481 -24.40 26.92 17.22
CA LYS A 481 -24.58 27.10 18.67
C LYS A 481 -23.84 28.30 19.25
N PHE A 482 -22.65 28.61 18.73
CA PHE A 482 -21.79 29.69 19.24
C PHE A 482 -21.80 30.96 18.36
N GLY A 483 -22.51 30.90 17.23
CA GLY A 483 -22.68 32.01 16.31
C GLY A 483 -21.47 32.26 15.39
N GLY A 484 -21.71 33.09 14.36
CA GLY A 484 -20.70 33.46 13.37
C GLY A 484 -21.13 33.14 11.94
N ASN A 485 -20.20 33.31 11.01
CA ASN A 485 -20.43 33.14 9.56
C ASN A 485 -19.35 32.30 8.85
N ASN A 486 -18.40 31.75 9.60
CA ASN A 486 -17.27 30.98 9.10
C ASN A 486 -16.83 29.98 10.20
N PRO A 487 -16.85 28.64 9.96
CA PRO A 487 -16.50 27.67 10.99
C PRO A 487 -15.06 27.80 11.49
N ASN A 488 -14.17 28.38 10.67
CA ASN A 488 -12.77 28.61 11.02
C ASN A 488 -12.55 29.66 12.11
N ASN A 489 -13.58 30.43 12.48
CA ASN A 489 -13.52 31.46 13.52
C ASN A 489 -14.11 30.98 14.87
N VAL A 490 -14.63 29.76 14.94
CA VAL A 490 -15.21 29.21 16.18
C VAL A 490 -14.10 28.90 17.19
N ASN A 491 -14.23 29.42 18.41
CA ASN A 491 -13.27 29.13 19.48
C ASN A 491 -13.52 27.73 20.08
N PHE A 492 -12.93 26.71 19.45
CA PHE A 492 -13.03 25.31 19.89
C PHE A 492 -12.43 25.05 21.28
N SER A 493 -11.56 25.93 21.81
CA SER A 493 -11.04 25.85 23.18
C SER A 493 -12.08 26.21 24.27
N ASN A 494 -13.28 26.65 23.88
CA ASN A 494 -14.36 26.97 24.81
C ASN A 494 -14.95 25.68 25.45
N PRO A 495 -14.99 25.55 26.79
CA PRO A 495 -15.54 24.37 27.47
C PRO A 495 -16.96 23.97 27.03
N THR A 496 -17.79 24.93 26.61
CA THR A 496 -19.15 24.66 26.12
C THR A 496 -19.18 23.86 24.81
N VAL A 497 -18.11 23.94 24.00
CA VAL A 497 -17.93 23.10 22.79
C VAL A 497 -17.69 21.65 23.19
N SER A 498 -16.81 21.40 24.17
CA SER A 498 -16.59 20.06 24.74
C SER A 498 -17.86 19.48 25.35
N SER A 499 -18.69 20.30 26.00
CA SER A 499 -20.00 19.89 26.52
C SER A 499 -20.99 19.52 25.42
N LEU A 500 -21.04 20.28 24.31
CA LEU A 500 -21.84 19.92 23.13
C LEU A 500 -21.39 18.58 22.56
N PHE A 501 -20.07 18.38 22.40
CA PHE A 501 -19.51 17.15 21.85
C PHE A 501 -19.78 15.95 22.77
N GLY A 502 -19.73 16.11 24.09
CA GLY A 502 -20.09 15.06 25.06
C GLY A 502 -21.55 14.64 24.93
N THR A 503 -22.48 15.59 24.80
CA THR A 503 -23.90 15.30 24.55
C THR A 503 -24.11 14.57 23.23
N ILE A 504 -23.49 15.01 22.13
CA ILE A 504 -23.57 14.33 20.83
C ILE A 504 -22.97 12.91 20.92
N LYS A 505 -21.82 12.74 21.57
CA LYS A 505 -21.12 11.46 21.71
C LYS A 505 -21.86 10.43 22.57
N ARG A 506 -22.68 10.89 23.53
CA ARG A 506 -23.57 10.01 24.31
C ARG A 506 -24.78 9.53 23.52
N SER A 507 -25.35 10.37 22.65
CA SER A 507 -26.49 9.97 21.79
C SER A 507 -26.05 9.13 20.58
N VAL A 508 -24.89 9.39 19.99
CA VAL A 508 -24.41 8.70 18.78
C VAL A 508 -23.56 7.48 19.16
N TYR A 509 -24.20 6.34 19.43
CA TYR A 509 -23.52 5.09 19.77
C TYR A 509 -22.80 4.48 18.55
N GLN A 510 -21.49 4.24 18.69
CA GLN A 510 -20.61 3.61 17.69
C GLN A 510 -20.79 4.15 16.25
N PRO A 511 -20.52 5.44 16.00
CA PRO A 511 -20.79 6.08 14.71
C PRO A 511 -20.06 5.42 13.52
N PRO A 512 -20.74 5.18 12.38
CA PRO A 512 -20.12 4.58 11.19
C PRO A 512 -18.94 5.37 10.61
N ARG A 513 -17.96 4.63 10.06
CA ARG A 513 -16.71 5.21 9.50
C ARG A 513 -16.88 5.99 8.19
N SER A 514 -17.99 5.85 7.48
CA SER A 514 -18.27 6.55 6.22
C SER A 514 -19.75 6.86 6.04
N THR A 515 -20.03 7.94 5.30
CA THR A 515 -21.39 8.47 5.11
C THR A 515 -22.30 7.49 4.37
N ASP A 516 -21.72 6.63 3.52
CA ASP A 516 -22.48 5.62 2.80
C ASP A 516 -22.94 4.47 3.71
N ILE A 517 -22.08 4.01 4.63
CA ILE A 517 -22.46 3.01 5.64
C ILE A 517 -23.52 3.61 6.58
N LEU A 518 -23.33 4.86 7.03
CA LEU A 518 -24.29 5.60 7.83
C LEU A 518 -25.70 5.62 7.19
N LEU A 519 -25.78 5.96 5.90
CA LEU A 519 -27.06 6.04 5.21
C LEU A 519 -27.67 4.66 4.91
N GLN A 520 -26.85 3.63 4.67
CA GLN A 520 -27.32 2.25 4.57
C GLN A 520 -27.91 1.76 5.90
N GLU A 521 -27.25 2.04 7.03
CA GLU A 521 -27.76 1.71 8.37
C GLU A 521 -29.04 2.48 8.70
N PHE A 522 -29.09 3.79 8.43
CA PHE A 522 -30.30 4.61 8.60
C PHE A 522 -31.49 4.00 7.85
N ILE A 523 -31.32 3.65 6.56
CA ILE A 523 -32.35 3.02 5.73
C ILE A 523 -32.76 1.63 6.26
N ALA A 524 -31.82 0.86 6.82
CA ALA A 524 -32.09 -0.48 7.34
C ALA A 524 -32.83 -0.46 8.69
N ARG A 525 -32.44 0.45 9.59
CA ARG A 525 -33.06 0.68 10.92
C ARG A 525 -34.46 1.26 10.84
N ALA A 526 -34.79 1.96 9.74
CA ALA A 526 -36.09 2.59 9.53
C ALA A 526 -36.41 3.63 10.64
N PRO A 527 -37.64 4.17 10.75
CA PRO A 527 -37.98 5.13 11.80
C PRO A 527 -37.92 4.61 13.25
N ASN A 528 -37.59 3.33 13.49
CA ASN A 528 -37.66 2.73 14.82
C ASN A 528 -36.38 2.94 15.65
N ASP A 529 -35.21 2.84 15.00
CA ASP A 529 -33.89 2.92 15.65
C ASP A 529 -32.98 3.99 14.99
N ALA A 530 -33.57 4.91 14.23
CA ALA A 530 -32.92 6.00 13.51
C ALA A 530 -33.93 7.07 13.03
N ASP A 531 -33.89 8.30 13.58
CA ASP A 531 -34.84 9.36 13.23
C ASP A 531 -34.31 10.39 12.23
N VAL A 532 -33.09 10.88 12.49
CA VAL A 532 -32.43 11.95 11.74
C VAL A 532 -30.95 11.61 11.54
N ALA A 533 -30.42 11.84 10.34
CA ALA A 533 -28.98 11.70 10.08
C ALA A 533 -28.41 12.86 9.28
N THR A 534 -27.11 13.17 9.47
CA THR A 534 -26.37 14.12 8.64
C THR A 534 -25.53 13.38 7.59
N VAL A 535 -25.81 13.65 6.32
CA VAL A 535 -25.23 12.93 5.17
C VAL A 535 -24.84 13.89 4.04
N TYR A 536 -24.17 13.38 3.01
CA TYR A 536 -23.97 14.14 1.77
C TYR A 536 -25.20 14.06 0.87
N GLU A 537 -25.53 15.18 0.24
CA GLU A 537 -26.60 15.31 -0.74
C GLU A 537 -26.54 14.23 -1.82
N SER A 538 -25.37 13.94 -2.40
CA SER A 538 -25.24 12.92 -3.45
C SER A 538 -25.63 11.51 -3.00
N LEU A 539 -25.31 11.14 -1.77
CA LEU A 539 -25.70 9.85 -1.19
C LEU A 539 -27.19 9.85 -0.82
N ALA A 540 -27.71 10.95 -0.29
CA ALA A 540 -29.13 11.10 0.02
C ALA A 540 -30.01 11.01 -1.24
N LEU A 541 -29.58 11.62 -2.34
CA LEU A 541 -30.24 11.58 -3.64
C LEU A 541 -30.15 10.19 -4.29
N SER A 542 -28.95 9.63 -4.43
CA SER A 542 -28.75 8.33 -5.11
C SER A 542 -29.38 7.15 -4.37
N ARG A 543 -29.44 7.17 -3.02
CA ARG A 543 -30.12 6.13 -2.22
C ARG A 543 -31.59 6.40 -1.92
N TRP A 544 -32.17 7.52 -2.36
CA TRP A 544 -33.54 7.87 -1.98
C TRP A 544 -34.56 6.77 -2.32
N GLN A 545 -34.49 6.21 -3.53
CA GLN A 545 -35.37 5.10 -3.96
C GLN A 545 -35.23 3.83 -3.10
N GLN A 546 -34.06 3.58 -2.50
CA GLN A 546 -33.84 2.44 -1.61
C GLN A 546 -34.65 2.57 -0.32
N SER A 547 -34.78 3.78 0.22
CA SER A 547 -35.60 4.04 1.42
C SER A 547 -37.09 3.76 1.19
N SER A 548 -37.61 4.15 0.02
CA SER A 548 -39.00 3.89 -0.37
C SER A 548 -39.29 2.39 -0.52
N LYS A 549 -38.41 1.65 -1.23
CA LYS A 549 -38.59 0.21 -1.49
C LYS A 549 -38.60 -0.66 -0.23
N ASN A 550 -37.79 -0.30 0.78
CA ASN A 550 -37.63 -1.15 1.97
C ASN A 550 -38.75 -0.98 3.01
N GLN A 551 -39.36 0.21 3.10
CA GLN A 551 -40.24 0.58 4.23
C GLN A 551 -41.54 1.29 3.82
N GLY A 552 -41.79 1.50 2.51
CA GLY A 552 -42.97 2.19 1.99
C GLY A 552 -43.08 3.69 2.33
N LYS A 553 -42.13 4.23 3.10
CA LYS A 553 -42.04 5.63 3.51
C LYS A 553 -40.61 6.13 3.28
N PRO A 554 -40.34 6.93 2.22
CA PRO A 554 -39.01 7.50 2.04
C PRO A 554 -38.70 8.57 3.08
N TYR A 555 -37.41 8.89 3.24
CA TYR A 555 -36.99 10.09 3.97
C TYR A 555 -37.15 11.37 3.13
N GLN A 556 -37.18 12.51 3.83
CA GLN A 556 -37.09 13.85 3.26
C GLN A 556 -35.68 14.41 3.48
N ILE A 557 -35.18 15.16 2.50
CA ILE A 557 -33.91 15.90 2.59
C ILE A 557 -34.18 17.29 3.19
N TYR A 558 -33.24 17.79 3.99
CA TYR A 558 -33.30 19.11 4.61
C TYR A 558 -31.93 19.77 4.49
N TYR A 559 -31.84 20.90 3.78
CA TYR A 559 -30.60 21.67 3.73
C TYR A 559 -30.30 22.29 5.10
N LEU A 560 -29.03 22.23 5.49
CA LEU A 560 -28.52 22.81 6.73
C LEU A 560 -28.31 24.31 6.52
N ASP A 561 -28.67 25.16 7.50
CA ASP A 561 -28.41 26.60 7.42
C ASP A 561 -27.53 27.06 8.59
N PRO A 562 -26.26 27.45 8.36
CA PRO A 562 -25.52 27.28 7.10
C PRO A 562 -25.20 25.82 6.76
N THR A 563 -24.82 25.56 5.51
CA THR A 563 -24.25 24.29 5.02
C THR A 563 -22.82 24.50 4.52
N ILE A 564 -22.12 23.42 4.20
CA ILE A 564 -20.80 23.41 3.57
C ILE A 564 -20.90 22.65 2.25
N GLU A 565 -20.42 23.26 1.16
CA GLU A 565 -20.16 22.56 -0.10
C GLU A 565 -18.77 21.91 -0.02
N THR A 566 -18.72 20.60 -0.24
CA THR A 566 -17.47 19.84 -0.35
C THR A 566 -17.19 19.56 -1.83
N VAL A 567 -15.93 19.76 -2.24
CA VAL A 567 -15.50 19.68 -3.64
C VAL A 567 -14.50 18.55 -3.79
N ALA A 568 -14.97 17.41 -4.28
CA ALA A 568 -14.13 16.26 -4.52
C ALA A 568 -13.17 16.59 -5.68
N THR A 569 -11.87 16.47 -5.42
CA THR A 569 -10.82 17.12 -6.22
C THR A 569 -9.73 16.11 -6.54
N ALA A 570 -9.41 15.93 -7.82
CA ALA A 570 -8.36 15.01 -8.28
C ALA A 570 -7.01 15.71 -8.36
N VAL A 571 -5.93 15.01 -8.01
CA VAL A 571 -4.56 15.48 -8.22
C VAL A 571 -3.63 14.34 -8.64
N ILE A 572 -2.71 14.64 -9.56
CA ILE A 572 -1.67 13.71 -10.02
C ILE A 572 -0.46 13.82 -9.10
N LEU A 573 0.05 12.68 -8.64
CA LEU A 573 1.20 12.60 -7.75
C LEU A 573 2.53 12.69 -8.51
N ARG A 574 3.54 13.32 -7.88
CA ARG A 574 4.88 13.53 -8.44
C ARG A 574 5.82 12.35 -8.20
N GLN A 575 5.65 11.61 -7.10
CA GLN A 575 6.46 10.41 -6.82
C GLN A 575 6.02 9.23 -7.68
N ASN A 576 7.00 8.50 -8.25
CA ASN A 576 6.81 7.21 -8.92
C ASN A 576 5.88 7.19 -10.16
N VAL A 577 5.57 8.37 -10.73
CA VAL A 577 4.77 8.53 -11.95
C VAL A 577 5.71 8.96 -13.10
N ASP A 578 5.78 8.16 -14.17
CA ASP A 578 6.52 8.54 -15.39
C ASP A 578 5.67 9.38 -16.36
N ALA A 579 6.26 9.85 -17.46
CA ALA A 579 5.59 10.75 -18.39
C ALA A 579 4.37 10.12 -19.10
N ALA A 580 4.40 8.82 -19.40
CA ALA A 580 3.29 8.11 -20.04
C ALA A 580 2.15 7.90 -19.03
N THR A 581 2.50 7.50 -17.80
CA THR A 581 1.57 7.37 -16.67
C THR A 581 0.90 8.70 -16.34
N ALA A 582 1.67 9.80 -16.32
CA ALA A 582 1.17 11.16 -16.14
C ALA A 582 0.25 11.61 -17.27
N SER A 583 0.59 11.32 -18.54
CA SER A 583 -0.25 11.65 -19.69
C SER A 583 -1.60 10.94 -19.62
N ALA A 584 -1.59 9.62 -19.38
CA ALA A 584 -2.81 8.83 -19.19
C ALA A 584 -3.66 9.31 -18.00
N ALA A 585 -3.01 9.73 -16.90
CA ALA A 585 -3.69 10.30 -15.74
C ALA A 585 -4.37 11.65 -16.06
N LYS A 586 -3.72 12.52 -16.85
CA LYS A 586 -4.32 13.78 -17.34
C LYS A 586 -5.51 13.49 -18.25
N SER A 587 -5.38 12.57 -19.20
CA SER A 587 -6.48 12.16 -20.08
C SER A 587 -7.69 11.69 -19.27
N PHE A 588 -7.49 10.92 -18.20
CA PHE A 588 -8.61 10.51 -17.33
C PHE A 588 -9.22 11.67 -16.54
N ILE A 589 -8.40 12.55 -15.95
CA ILE A 589 -8.91 13.72 -15.19
C ILE A 589 -9.66 14.71 -16.09
N SER A 590 -9.17 14.96 -17.31
CA SER A 590 -9.86 15.78 -18.30
C SER A 590 -11.19 15.13 -18.70
N TYR A 591 -11.18 13.82 -18.99
CA TYR A 591 -12.39 13.06 -19.32
C TYR A 591 -13.45 13.14 -18.22
N LEU A 592 -13.09 12.97 -16.94
CA LEU A 592 -14.03 13.12 -15.81
C LEU A 592 -14.72 14.51 -15.77
N ARG A 593 -14.11 15.54 -16.39
CA ARG A 593 -14.61 16.92 -16.44
C ARG A 593 -15.26 17.27 -17.80
N GLU A 594 -15.39 16.34 -18.72
CA GLU A 594 -16.19 16.53 -19.94
C GLU A 594 -17.69 16.61 -19.59
N PRO A 595 -18.50 17.43 -20.30
CA PRO A 595 -19.91 17.62 -19.95
C PRO A 595 -20.73 16.33 -19.86
N GLU A 596 -20.52 15.35 -20.74
CA GLU A 596 -21.23 14.06 -20.70
C GLU A 596 -20.87 13.22 -19.46
N GLN A 597 -19.62 13.29 -19.01
CA GLN A 597 -19.14 12.59 -17.80
C GLN A 597 -19.65 13.28 -16.53
N GLN A 598 -19.79 14.61 -16.58
CA GLN A 598 -20.46 15.39 -15.54
C GLN A 598 -21.96 15.06 -15.43
N LYS A 599 -22.63 14.63 -16.52
CA LYS A 599 -24.00 14.08 -16.42
C LYS A 599 -24.05 12.77 -15.63
N VAL A 600 -23.04 11.91 -15.74
CA VAL A 600 -22.95 10.68 -14.93
C VAL A 600 -22.82 11.04 -13.44
N PHE A 601 -21.98 12.02 -13.10
CA PHE A 601 -21.93 12.55 -11.72
C PHE A 601 -23.31 13.06 -11.23
N VAL A 602 -24.08 13.77 -12.07
CA VAL A 602 -25.46 14.20 -11.76
C VAL A 602 -26.42 13.02 -11.54
N GLN A 603 -26.31 11.94 -12.33
CA GLN A 603 -27.11 10.73 -12.14
C GLN A 603 -26.83 10.05 -10.80
N HIS A 604 -25.58 10.06 -10.35
CA HIS A 604 -25.17 9.62 -9.01
C HIS A 604 -25.35 10.71 -7.92
N GLY A 605 -26.13 11.77 -8.19
CA GLY A 605 -26.53 12.79 -7.22
C GLY A 605 -25.50 13.86 -6.91
N PHE A 606 -24.36 13.92 -7.59
CA PHE A 606 -23.37 14.98 -7.41
C PHE A 606 -23.72 16.22 -8.23
N ARG A 607 -23.41 17.40 -7.69
CA ARG A 607 -23.46 18.66 -8.43
C ARG A 607 -22.21 18.77 -9.33
N PRO A 608 -22.33 19.27 -10.58
CA PRO A 608 -21.19 19.44 -11.48
C PRO A 608 -20.06 20.29 -10.89
N ALA A 609 -18.82 19.97 -11.27
CA ALA A 609 -17.62 20.75 -11.00
C ALA A 609 -17.21 21.67 -12.17
N ILE A 610 -18.09 21.81 -13.16
CA ILE A 610 -18.01 22.74 -14.28
C ILE A 610 -19.36 23.45 -14.46
N ASP A 611 -19.34 24.62 -15.10
CA ASP A 611 -20.55 25.33 -15.49
C ASP A 611 -21.23 24.69 -16.72
N GLY A 612 -22.47 25.11 -17.00
CA GLY A 612 -23.22 24.72 -18.21
C GLY A 612 -23.93 23.36 -18.17
N VAL A 613 -23.67 22.50 -17.18
CA VAL A 613 -24.38 21.22 -17.01
C VAL A 613 -25.67 21.43 -16.22
N ASN A 614 -26.81 21.50 -16.93
CA ASN A 614 -28.13 21.65 -16.31
C ASN A 614 -28.55 20.36 -15.56
N LEU A 615 -28.69 20.45 -14.23
CA LEU A 615 -29.15 19.36 -13.35
C LEU A 615 -30.45 18.71 -13.84
N GLN A 616 -31.42 19.49 -14.34
CA GLN A 616 -32.71 18.98 -14.83
C GLN A 616 -32.67 18.53 -16.30
N GLY A 617 -31.62 18.88 -17.05
CA GLY A 617 -31.41 18.40 -18.42
C GLY A 617 -30.88 16.97 -18.50
N VAL A 618 -30.51 16.37 -17.36
CA VAL A 618 -29.91 15.03 -17.32
C VAL A 618 -30.97 13.94 -17.17
N ALA A 619 -30.96 12.96 -18.08
CA ALA A 619 -31.81 11.78 -18.01
C ALA A 619 -31.57 11.02 -16.69
N ASN A 620 -32.65 10.63 -16.00
CA ASN A 620 -32.65 10.00 -14.67
C ASN A 620 -32.06 10.84 -13.53
N SER A 621 -31.80 12.15 -13.72
CA SER A 621 -31.36 13.06 -12.66
C SER A 621 -32.24 12.98 -11.40
N PRO A 622 -31.67 12.86 -10.18
CA PRO A 622 -32.43 12.90 -8.94
C PRO A 622 -33.24 14.20 -8.76
N TRP A 623 -32.75 15.33 -9.29
CA TRP A 623 -33.44 16.62 -9.29
C TRP A 623 -34.70 16.67 -10.19
N ASN A 624 -34.98 15.61 -10.95
CA ASN A 624 -36.21 15.44 -11.73
C ASN A 624 -37.19 14.42 -11.10
N GLN A 625 -36.83 13.78 -9.97
CA GLN A 625 -37.61 12.67 -9.39
C GLN A 625 -38.60 13.10 -8.30
N ASN A 626 -38.86 14.42 -8.15
CA ASN A 626 -39.73 15.00 -7.12
C ASN A 626 -39.39 14.55 -5.67
N ILE A 627 -38.10 14.36 -5.40
CA ILE A 627 -37.59 13.95 -4.09
C ILE A 627 -37.91 15.02 -3.04
N PRO A 628 -38.58 14.70 -1.92
CA PRO A 628 -38.98 15.68 -0.92
C PRO A 628 -37.81 16.49 -0.36
N GLY A 629 -37.94 17.82 -0.41
CA GLY A 629 -36.98 18.77 0.16
C GLY A 629 -35.70 19.00 -0.65
N VAL A 630 -35.65 18.57 -1.92
CA VAL A 630 -34.51 18.84 -2.82
C VAL A 630 -34.64 20.19 -3.51
N GLU A 631 -33.56 20.98 -3.51
CA GLU A 631 -33.51 22.33 -4.07
C GLU A 631 -32.47 22.39 -5.20
N LEU A 632 -32.86 22.94 -6.36
CA LEU A 632 -31.94 23.15 -7.49
C LEU A 632 -30.83 24.14 -7.11
N ASN A 633 -31.22 25.26 -6.51
CA ASN A 633 -30.35 26.29 -5.95
C ASN A 633 -30.74 26.45 -4.48
N PRO A 634 -30.09 25.73 -3.55
CA PRO A 634 -30.47 25.75 -2.15
C PRO A 634 -30.46 27.15 -1.55
N SER A 635 -31.54 27.50 -0.85
CA SER A 635 -31.79 28.82 -0.27
C SER A 635 -30.96 29.11 1.00
N VAL A 636 -30.21 28.12 1.49
CA VAL A 636 -29.33 28.19 2.67
C VAL A 636 -27.97 28.79 2.36
N LYS A 637 -27.29 29.33 3.38
CA LYS A 637 -25.95 29.89 3.18
C LYS A 637 -24.87 28.80 3.17
N ALA A 638 -24.12 28.69 2.07
CA ALA A 638 -22.85 27.97 2.06
C ALA A 638 -21.76 28.74 2.84
N VAL A 639 -21.00 28.05 3.69
CA VAL A 639 -19.81 28.57 4.38
C VAL A 639 -18.56 27.74 4.03
N PRO A 640 -17.34 28.27 4.23
CA PRO A 640 -16.12 27.55 3.87
C PRO A 640 -15.93 26.26 4.67
N VAL A 641 -15.32 25.24 4.04
CA VAL A 641 -14.87 24.01 4.71
C VAL A 641 -13.90 24.39 5.86
N PRO A 642 -13.89 23.67 7.00
CA PRO A 642 -12.94 23.92 8.08
C PRO A 642 -11.53 23.54 7.62
N LYS A 643 -10.54 24.39 7.88
CA LYS A 643 -9.11 24.12 7.62
C LYS A 643 -8.63 22.92 8.44
N ALA A 644 -7.60 22.23 7.96
CA ALA A 644 -7.00 21.05 8.62
C ALA A 644 -6.67 21.26 10.12
N GLN A 645 -6.23 22.45 10.53
CA GLN A 645 -6.00 22.80 11.94
C GLN A 645 -7.29 22.70 12.79
N ILE A 646 -8.41 23.17 12.26
CA ILE A 646 -9.74 23.13 12.89
C ILE A 646 -10.30 21.71 12.88
N GLN A 647 -10.09 20.97 11.78
CA GLN A 647 -10.44 19.54 11.70
C GLN A 647 -9.72 18.73 12.79
N ALA A 648 -8.40 18.92 12.94
CA ALA A 648 -7.60 18.28 13.99
C ALA A 648 -8.00 18.70 15.42
N GLU A 649 -8.52 19.92 15.60
CA GLU A 649 -9.09 20.38 16.88
C GLU A 649 -10.41 19.64 17.19
N ILE A 650 -11.33 19.59 16.23
CA ILE A 650 -12.60 18.85 16.32
C ILE A 650 -12.36 17.37 16.67
N GLN A 651 -11.41 16.71 15.99
CA GLN A 651 -11.02 15.33 16.28
C GLN A 651 -10.54 15.14 17.74
N ARG A 652 -9.69 16.07 18.23
CA ARG A 652 -9.08 15.98 19.57
C ARG A 652 -10.11 16.21 20.68
N ILE A 653 -11.05 17.14 20.48
CA ILE A 653 -12.14 17.39 21.42
C ILE A 653 -13.10 16.19 21.42
N TRP A 654 -13.46 15.65 20.24
CA TRP A 654 -14.31 14.46 20.13
C TRP A 654 -13.73 13.25 20.86
N GLN A 655 -12.43 13.00 20.72
CA GLN A 655 -11.74 11.93 21.44
C GLN A 655 -11.82 12.12 22.97
N ARG A 656 -11.65 13.37 23.45
CA ARG A 656 -11.64 13.72 24.89
C ARG A 656 -13.01 13.93 25.53
N ALA A 657 -14.07 14.10 24.75
CA ALA A 657 -15.42 14.32 25.25
C ALA A 657 -15.97 13.04 25.95
N ASN A 658 -16.70 13.24 27.04
CA ASN A 658 -17.38 12.21 27.84
C ASN A 658 -18.84 12.59 28.02
#